data_AF-A0A5R8MUQ9-F1
#
_entry.id   AF-A0A5R8MUQ9-F1
#
_cell.length_a   1.000
_cell.length_b   1.000
_cell.length_c   1.000
_cell.angle_alpha   90.00
_cell.angle_beta   90.00
_cell.angle_gamma   90.00
#
_symmetry.space_group_name_H-M   'P 1'
#
loop_
_entity.id
_entity.type
_entity.pdbx_description
1 polymer ?
#
loop_
_entity_poly.entity_id
_entity_poly.type
_entity_poly.pdbx_seq_one_letter_code
_entity_poly.pdbx_strand_id
1 'polypeptide(L)'
;MRPPSSIRRALITSLAALLCLPLMAAPASAAHGSRHGSGHGSGHGSGHGRPDAGVRLEHLDRGLVAATTSGGVFLSWRLLGDEVTGHGDTGMRGPAFRVYRDGRPIATVTDSTNHLDPAGTRASEYRVAPVARGREGRRSAAVKPWVKSFYDLKLRKPADGVTPAGEAFTYTANDMSVGDVDGDGRYEYVVKWDPSNSKDVSQRGYTGNTYVDTYELDGTLRWRLDLGVNIRSGAHYTQFQVYDFDGDGRSEMMLKTAPGTKIIRYGSRGQVVSERHVTMPRQDVRAGYSHQDDYRQSAADYFDHIVEMFAKWHERPEVVAKRWPATLEEAFGIEPAHEYPLSHEDAVELATYFVDVYAPGRSGNNRLREFEGFVLTGPEYLSVLDGATGRELQTIPYKPGRGDDGLMWGDYAMSRIEPGNRVDRFLSAVAYLDGRRPSAVFARGYYTRTTLVAYDWNGRRLEEVWYADSGHAPMANPFNASPHGVPGSNPEYADLTTQGFHSMSAADVDGDGRQEIVYGAATIDDDGDLLYSSFAEGPPQSSVPGQNVRLGHGDALHVGDFDPGRPGLEIWTVHEGGTWAPYGWALRDAATGEVIHGGYSGRDTGRGMVGDVDPAIRGMEAWSSVPPDEGIQAGLWSARGEHLDRVTPGTNMSIRWAADMTTQLVNGTATTELQTPTIDDWKRGTVLTAEGTLTNNWTKGNPGLVADVFGDWREELLVRTAGGDAVRIYLSTEVTGRKMYTLMHDPQYRADVARQQTAYNQPAYPGFYFGSDIDWSRVPVPRISTPKG
;
A
#
# COMPACT_ATOMS: atom_id res chain seq x y z
N MET A 1 9.73 -47.38 -33.87
CA MET A 1 8.80 -47.71 -34.97
C MET A 1 7.63 -48.53 -34.42
N ARG A 2 6.38 -48.09 -34.67
CA ARG A 2 5.12 -48.83 -34.92
C ARG A 2 4.87 -50.28 -34.38
N PRO A 3 3.59 -50.68 -34.12
CA PRO A 3 2.59 -50.07 -33.21
C PRO A 3 1.87 -51.16 -32.34
N PRO A 4 0.51 -51.29 -32.24
CA PRO A 4 -0.22 -51.01 -30.99
C PRO A 4 -1.07 -52.20 -30.46
N SER A 5 -1.87 -51.98 -29.41
CA SER A 5 -3.12 -52.74 -29.21
C SER A 5 -4.27 -51.83 -28.81
N SER A 6 -5.49 -52.17 -29.23
CA SER A 6 -6.62 -51.22 -29.31
C SER A 6 -7.95 -51.88 -28.96
N ILE A 7 -8.80 -51.12 -28.24
CA ILE A 7 -10.28 -51.16 -28.28
C ILE A 7 -10.97 -52.44 -27.77
N ARG A 8 -11.89 -52.25 -26.81
CA ARG A 8 -13.28 -52.74 -26.94
C ARG A 8 -14.27 -51.86 -26.15
N ARG A 9 -15.41 -51.57 -26.78
CA ARG A 9 -16.53 -50.76 -26.26
C ARG A 9 -17.49 -51.61 -25.43
N ALA A 10 -18.27 -50.99 -24.55
CA ALA A 10 -19.73 -51.19 -24.50
C ALA A 10 -20.44 -50.05 -23.73
N LEU A 11 -21.45 -49.44 -24.38
CA LEU A 11 -22.50 -48.64 -23.73
C LEU A 11 -23.68 -49.56 -23.41
N ILE A 12 -24.33 -49.38 -22.26
CA ILE A 12 -25.74 -49.80 -22.07
C ILE A 12 -26.48 -48.70 -21.31
N THR A 13 -27.45 -48.08 -21.98
CA THR A 13 -28.57 -47.36 -21.38
C THR A 13 -29.83 -48.22 -21.55
N SER A 14 -30.72 -48.23 -20.56
CA SER A 14 -32.14 -48.55 -20.74
C SER A 14 -32.97 -48.11 -19.54
N LEU A 15 -34.16 -47.58 -19.85
CA LEU A 15 -35.12 -46.96 -18.95
C LEU A 15 -36.28 -47.93 -18.66
N ALA A 16 -36.94 -47.83 -17.50
CA ALA A 16 -38.30 -48.36 -17.29
C ALA A 16 -39.05 -47.48 -16.26
N ALA A 17 -40.34 -47.27 -16.48
CA ALA A 17 -41.18 -46.32 -15.72
C ALA A 17 -42.61 -46.87 -15.48
N LEU A 18 -43.52 -46.01 -15.01
CA LEU A 18 -44.96 -46.22 -14.64
C LEU A 18 -45.16 -46.82 -13.22
N LEU A 19 -46.12 -46.44 -12.36
CA LEU A 19 -47.15 -45.36 -12.23
C LEU A 19 -47.50 -45.25 -10.70
N CYS A 20 -48.29 -44.34 -10.10
CA CYS A 20 -49.32 -43.41 -10.60
C CYS A 20 -49.51 -42.14 -9.72
N LEU A 21 -50.55 -41.37 -10.11
CA LEU A 21 -51.23 -40.15 -9.60
C LEU A 21 -52.15 -40.38 -8.35
N PRO A 22 -52.96 -39.38 -7.84
CA PRO A 22 -53.24 -38.01 -8.33
C PRO A 22 -53.39 -36.81 -7.32
N LEU A 23 -53.38 -35.57 -7.89
CA LEU A 23 -54.20 -34.36 -7.54
C LEU A 23 -54.00 -33.66 -6.16
N MET A 24 -54.13 -32.33 -5.97
CA MET A 24 -54.65 -31.24 -6.83
C MET A 24 -54.04 -29.85 -6.50
N ALA A 25 -53.86 -29.03 -7.55
CA ALA A 25 -54.17 -27.59 -7.67
C ALA A 25 -53.45 -26.47 -6.83
N ALA A 26 -52.93 -25.50 -7.58
CA ALA A 26 -52.62 -24.11 -7.18
C ALA A 26 -53.84 -23.19 -7.51
N PRO A 27 -53.80 -21.83 -7.51
CA PRO A 27 -52.70 -20.89 -7.16
C PRO A 27 -53.15 -19.66 -6.31
N ALA A 28 -52.25 -18.67 -6.17
CA ALA A 28 -52.47 -17.26 -6.56
C ALA A 28 -52.18 -16.14 -5.53
N SER A 29 -51.44 -15.15 -6.04
CA SER A 29 -51.57 -13.69 -5.80
C SER A 29 -51.02 -13.04 -4.53
N ALA A 30 -50.26 -11.96 -4.76
CA ALA A 30 -49.82 -10.97 -3.79
C ALA A 30 -50.87 -9.85 -3.61
N ALA A 31 -50.84 -9.17 -2.45
CA ALA A 31 -50.59 -7.72 -2.33
C ALA A 31 -51.10 -7.12 -1.00
N HIS A 32 -50.27 -6.24 -0.42
CA HIS A 32 -50.63 -5.05 0.38
C HIS A 32 -51.56 -5.14 1.62
N GLY A 33 -51.09 -4.60 2.75
CA GLY A 33 -51.96 -4.27 3.88
C GLY A 33 -51.22 -3.92 5.18
N SER A 34 -50.98 -2.64 5.44
CA SER A 34 -50.39 -2.15 6.70
C SER A 34 -51.37 -2.20 7.88
N ARG A 35 -50.87 -2.40 9.12
CA ARG A 35 -51.06 -1.48 10.29
C ARG A 35 -50.46 -1.99 11.61
N HIS A 36 -50.23 -1.03 12.50
CA HIS A 36 -49.68 -1.13 13.86
C HIS A 36 -50.36 -2.15 14.80
N GLY A 37 -49.59 -2.68 15.75
CA GLY A 37 -50.09 -3.40 16.93
C GLY A 37 -49.00 -3.65 17.98
N SER A 38 -48.96 -2.81 19.01
CA SER A 38 -48.14 -2.87 20.25
C SER A 38 -47.70 -4.26 20.74
N GLY A 39 -46.43 -4.37 21.14
CA GLY A 39 -45.80 -5.63 21.56
C GLY A 39 -46.21 -6.21 22.91
N HIS A 40 -45.57 -7.35 23.22
CA HIS A 40 -45.39 -7.91 24.57
C HIS A 40 -44.01 -8.58 24.62
N GLY A 41 -43.26 -8.35 25.70
CA GLY A 41 -41.93 -8.93 25.86
C GLY A 41 -41.98 -10.35 26.42
N SER A 42 -41.06 -11.20 25.95
CA SER A 42 -40.71 -12.46 26.59
C SER A 42 -39.19 -12.58 26.62
N GLY A 43 -38.60 -12.45 27.82
CA GLY A 43 -37.15 -12.54 27.96
C GLY A 43 -36.61 -13.91 27.56
N HIS A 44 -35.46 -13.94 26.90
CA HIS A 44 -34.63 -15.12 26.76
C HIS A 44 -33.30 -14.90 27.48
N GLY A 45 -32.84 -15.99 28.10
CA GLY A 45 -31.85 -15.92 29.17
C GLY A 45 -30.48 -15.45 28.73
N SER A 46 -29.75 -14.88 29.69
CA SER A 46 -28.33 -14.58 29.57
C SER A 46 -27.51 -15.84 29.29
N GLY A 47 -27.30 -16.14 28.01
CA GLY A 47 -26.15 -16.92 27.60
C GLY A 47 -24.91 -16.13 27.97
N HIS A 48 -24.02 -16.72 28.79
CA HIS A 48 -22.69 -16.17 28.99
C HIS A 48 -21.88 -16.34 27.70
N GLY A 49 -22.09 -15.43 26.75
CA GLY A 49 -21.13 -15.18 25.70
C GLY A 49 -19.77 -14.89 26.36
N ARG A 50 -18.71 -15.49 25.82
CA ARG A 50 -17.36 -14.98 26.09
C ARG A 50 -17.37 -13.49 25.74
N PRO A 51 -16.69 -12.61 26.51
CA PRO A 51 -16.54 -11.23 26.08
C PRO A 51 -15.96 -11.24 24.68
N ASP A 52 -16.58 -10.47 23.80
CA ASP A 52 -16.21 -10.40 22.39
C ASP A 52 -14.75 -9.94 22.30
N ALA A 53 -13.88 -10.81 21.81
CA ALA A 53 -12.44 -10.58 21.89
C ALA A 53 -12.06 -9.65 20.74
N GLY A 54 -11.68 -8.43 21.10
CA GLY A 54 -11.49 -7.33 20.16
C GLY A 54 -10.32 -7.51 19.19
N VAL A 55 -10.06 -6.47 18.40
CA VAL A 55 -9.12 -6.46 17.28
C VAL A 55 -7.72 -6.87 17.74
N ARG A 56 -7.10 -7.82 17.03
CA ARG A 56 -5.75 -8.30 17.35
C ARG A 56 -4.70 -7.31 16.90
N LEU A 57 -4.00 -6.70 17.85
CA LEU A 57 -2.94 -5.72 17.64
C LEU A 57 -1.70 -6.10 18.48
N GLU A 58 -0.57 -5.47 18.18
CA GLU A 58 0.73 -5.79 18.77
C GLU A 58 0.76 -5.56 20.29
N HIS A 59 1.55 -6.34 21.03
CA HIS A 59 1.77 -6.12 22.45
C HIS A 59 2.85 -5.05 22.67
N LEU A 60 2.47 -3.77 22.67
CA LEU A 60 3.47 -2.70 22.78
C LEU A 60 3.99 -2.45 24.20
N ASP A 61 5.31 -2.28 24.31
CA ASP A 61 5.99 -1.75 25.50
C ASP A 61 5.65 -0.26 25.68
N ARG A 62 6.11 0.33 26.78
CA ARG A 62 5.76 1.71 27.14
C ARG A 62 6.21 2.77 26.13
N GLY A 63 7.09 2.45 25.19
CA GLY A 63 7.64 3.39 24.21
C GLY A 63 8.31 4.60 24.87
N LEU A 64 8.80 4.47 26.11
CA LEU A 64 9.35 5.61 26.83
C LEU A 64 10.57 6.13 26.07
N VAL A 65 10.57 7.41 25.72
CA VAL A 65 11.70 8.08 25.07
C VAL A 65 12.07 9.33 25.85
N ALA A 66 13.33 9.75 25.74
CA ALA A 66 13.87 10.90 26.44
C ALA A 66 14.81 11.70 25.52
N ALA A 67 14.67 13.02 25.45
CA ALA A 67 15.49 13.90 24.63
C ALA A 67 15.93 15.15 25.39
N THR A 68 17.19 15.56 25.19
CA THR A 68 17.69 16.82 25.77
C THR A 68 17.17 18.01 24.96
N THR A 69 16.54 18.97 25.62
CA THR A 69 16.10 20.25 25.05
C THR A 69 16.85 21.42 25.71
N SER A 70 16.58 22.65 25.29
CA SER A 70 17.05 23.86 25.97
C SER A 70 16.40 24.08 27.35
N GLY A 71 15.21 23.50 27.58
CA GLY A 71 14.44 23.66 28.82
C GLY A 71 14.60 22.52 29.84
N GLY A 72 15.38 21.48 29.53
CA GLY A 72 15.55 20.29 30.37
C GLY A 72 15.58 19.00 29.58
N VAL A 73 15.11 17.91 30.17
CA VAL A 73 14.86 16.65 29.47
C VAL A 73 13.37 16.53 29.17
N PHE A 74 13.01 16.47 27.89
CA PHE A 74 11.69 16.08 27.45
C PHE A 74 11.55 14.55 27.50
N LEU A 75 10.38 14.07 27.91
CA LEU A 75 10.00 12.67 28.01
C LEU A 75 8.63 12.50 27.34
N SER A 76 8.42 11.42 26.59
CA SER A 76 7.10 10.95 26.19
C SER A 76 7.02 9.42 26.23
N TRP A 77 5.81 8.89 26.34
CA TRP A 77 5.53 7.45 26.42
C TRP A 77 4.10 7.15 25.97
N ARG A 78 3.84 5.89 25.61
CA ARG A 78 2.54 5.49 25.07
C ARG A 78 1.50 5.44 26.18
N LEU A 79 0.26 5.85 25.89
CA LEU A 79 -0.92 5.30 26.56
C LEU A 79 -1.32 4.06 25.74
N LEU A 80 -1.39 2.89 26.36
CA LEU A 80 -1.73 1.65 25.65
C LEU A 80 -3.25 1.52 25.52
N GLY A 81 -3.74 0.82 24.49
CA GLY A 81 -5.17 0.77 24.17
C GLY A 81 -6.00 0.07 25.26
N ASP A 82 -5.44 -0.98 25.85
CA ASP A 82 -5.97 -1.73 27.00
C ASP A 82 -5.99 -0.93 28.31
N GLU A 83 -5.28 0.20 28.37
CA GLU A 83 -5.30 1.14 29.50
C GLU A 83 -6.36 2.23 29.37
N VAL A 84 -7.02 2.36 28.21
CA VAL A 84 -8.07 3.35 27.96
C VAL A 84 -9.38 2.92 28.62
N THR A 85 -10.06 3.87 29.24
CA THR A 85 -11.26 3.64 30.08
C THR A 85 -12.42 4.58 29.75
N GLY A 86 -12.29 5.39 28.71
CA GLY A 86 -13.24 6.42 28.30
C GLY A 86 -12.53 7.70 27.89
N HIS A 87 -13.21 8.83 27.97
CA HIS A 87 -12.73 10.14 27.52
C HIS A 87 -12.95 11.24 28.59
N GLY A 88 -12.26 12.36 28.44
CA GLY A 88 -12.41 13.57 29.23
C GLY A 88 -12.22 14.82 28.37
N ASP A 89 -12.05 15.98 29.01
CA ASP A 89 -12.14 17.29 28.34
C ASP A 89 -10.97 17.58 27.39
N THR A 90 -9.78 17.03 27.67
CA THR A 90 -8.54 17.25 26.90
C THR A 90 -7.91 15.96 26.38
N GLY A 91 -8.57 14.81 26.50
CA GLY A 91 -7.97 13.54 26.15
C GLY A 91 -8.73 12.29 26.58
N MET A 92 -8.23 11.14 26.13
CA MET A 92 -8.64 9.82 26.58
C MET A 92 -8.27 9.58 28.04
N ARG A 93 -9.18 8.95 28.79
CA ARG A 93 -8.98 8.57 30.19
C ARG A 93 -8.25 7.24 30.28
N GLY A 94 -7.22 7.22 31.12
CA GLY A 94 -6.46 6.02 31.47
C GLY A 94 -5.74 6.23 32.80
N PRO A 95 -4.72 5.41 33.14
CA PRO A 95 -3.95 5.57 34.36
C PRO A 95 -3.23 6.94 34.40
N ALA A 96 -2.94 7.40 35.63
CA ALA A 96 -1.91 8.41 35.83
C ALA A 96 -0.53 7.78 35.63
N PHE A 97 0.52 8.57 35.42
CA PHE A 97 1.87 8.06 35.19
C PHE A 97 2.85 8.69 36.17
N ARG A 98 3.51 7.86 36.96
CA ARG A 98 4.59 8.30 37.85
C ARG A 98 5.91 8.29 37.10
N VAL A 99 6.55 9.46 37.03
CA VAL A 99 7.84 9.65 36.36
C VAL A 99 8.96 9.51 37.39
N TYR A 100 9.98 8.74 37.03
CA TYR A 100 11.19 8.52 37.82
C TYR A 100 12.40 9.09 37.13
N ARG A 101 13.28 9.74 37.90
CA ARG A 101 14.66 10.06 37.52
C ARG A 101 15.61 9.44 38.54
N ASP A 102 16.62 8.72 38.06
CA ASP A 102 17.68 8.11 38.89
C ASP A 102 17.11 7.27 40.06
N GLY A 103 16.03 6.54 39.78
CA GLY A 103 15.30 5.69 40.74
C GLY A 103 14.34 6.44 41.70
N ARG A 104 14.30 7.77 41.69
CA ARG A 104 13.43 8.60 42.56
C ARG A 104 12.22 9.14 41.77
N PRO A 105 11.00 9.15 42.35
CA PRO A 105 9.87 9.76 41.69
C PRO A 105 10.03 11.29 41.66
N ILE A 106 9.77 11.91 40.51
CA ILE A 106 9.86 13.37 40.30
C ILE A 106 8.51 14.01 39.99
N ALA A 107 7.59 13.28 39.34
CA ALA A 107 6.29 13.79 38.95
C ALA A 107 5.21 12.70 38.94
N THR A 108 3.95 13.09 38.88
CA THR A 108 2.83 12.22 38.50
C THR A 108 1.97 12.99 37.50
N VAL A 109 1.93 12.51 36.26
CA VAL A 109 1.22 13.12 35.12
C VAL A 109 -0.13 12.44 34.95
N THR A 110 -1.19 13.20 34.70
CA THR A 110 -2.57 12.67 34.65
C THR A 110 -3.25 12.91 33.30
N ASP A 111 -2.87 14.00 32.66
CA ASP A 111 -3.52 14.78 31.59
C ASP A 111 -2.79 14.68 30.25
N SER A 112 -1.60 14.10 30.20
CA SER A 112 -0.88 13.72 28.98
C SER A 112 -0.13 12.39 29.19
N THR A 113 0.71 12.03 28.23
CA THR A 113 1.76 11.01 28.39
C THR A 113 3.15 11.55 28.03
N ASN A 114 3.40 12.80 28.40
CA ASN A 114 4.72 13.44 28.31
C ASN A 114 5.07 14.22 29.58
N HIS A 115 6.33 14.63 29.70
CA HIS A 115 6.81 15.48 30.78
C HIS A 115 8.10 16.19 30.38
N LEU A 116 8.24 17.46 30.75
CA LEU A 116 9.52 18.17 30.72
C LEU A 116 10.09 18.22 32.15
N ASP A 117 11.29 17.69 32.36
CA ASP A 117 12.05 17.79 33.60
C ASP A 117 13.18 18.83 33.47
N PRO A 118 13.04 20.05 34.04
CA PRO A 118 14.06 21.09 33.97
C PRO A 118 15.34 20.79 34.76
N ALA A 119 15.28 19.84 35.71
CA ALA A 119 16.44 19.40 36.49
C ALA A 119 17.09 18.13 35.91
N GLY A 120 16.58 17.64 34.78
CA GLY A 120 17.11 16.50 34.05
C GLY A 120 18.43 16.80 33.35
N THR A 121 19.29 15.79 33.24
CA THR A 121 20.56 15.89 32.49
C THR A 121 20.76 14.69 31.56
N ARG A 122 21.71 14.79 30.62
CA ARG A 122 22.15 13.68 29.75
C ARG A 122 22.67 12.46 30.51
N ALA A 123 23.06 12.61 31.78
CA ALA A 123 23.52 11.50 32.62
C ALA A 123 22.37 10.78 33.35
N SER A 124 21.19 11.37 33.39
CA SER A 124 20.03 10.85 34.13
C SER A 124 19.41 9.61 33.47
N GLU A 125 18.90 8.69 34.28
CA GLU A 125 18.11 7.53 33.85
C GLU A 125 16.62 7.76 34.17
N TYR A 126 15.75 7.54 33.18
CA TYR A 126 14.30 7.70 33.33
C TYR A 126 13.53 6.39 33.23
N ARG A 127 12.45 6.31 34.00
CA ARG A 127 11.42 5.26 33.92
C ARG A 127 10.05 5.88 34.20
N VAL A 128 8.99 5.26 33.69
CA VAL A 128 7.61 5.60 34.06
C VAL A 128 6.86 4.36 34.54
N ALA A 129 5.85 4.54 35.38
CA ALA A 129 4.92 3.49 35.77
C ALA A 129 3.47 3.99 35.71
N PRO A 130 2.52 3.22 35.15
CA PRO A 130 1.10 3.53 35.29
C PRO A 130 0.69 3.44 36.75
N VAL A 131 -0.25 4.30 37.16
CA VAL A 131 -0.86 4.35 38.48
C VAL A 131 -2.37 4.27 38.28
N ALA A 132 -2.91 3.06 38.45
CA ALA A 132 -4.32 2.75 38.26
C ALA A 132 -4.98 2.50 39.62
N ARG A 133 -6.11 3.17 39.90
CA ARG A 133 -6.88 3.02 41.17
C ARG A 133 -5.99 3.16 42.43
N GLY A 134 -5.02 4.08 42.38
CA GLY A 134 -4.06 4.34 43.47
C GLY A 134 -2.92 3.32 43.62
N ARG A 135 -2.80 2.33 42.73
CA ARG A 135 -1.73 1.33 42.74
C ARG A 135 -0.75 1.56 41.59
N GLU A 136 0.54 1.59 41.90
CA GLU A 136 1.63 1.65 40.92
C GLU A 136 1.81 0.28 40.24
N GLY A 137 1.82 0.27 38.92
CA GLY A 137 2.07 -0.91 38.09
C GLY A 137 3.56 -1.15 37.83
N ARG A 138 3.86 -2.00 36.84
CA ARG A 138 5.25 -2.29 36.44
C ARG A 138 5.91 -1.04 35.85
N ARG A 139 7.13 -0.73 36.31
CA ARG A 139 7.98 0.32 35.73
C ARG A 139 8.49 -0.11 34.35
N SER A 140 8.57 0.85 33.43
CA SER A 140 9.18 0.67 32.11
C SER A 140 10.64 0.22 32.18
N ALA A 141 11.17 -0.17 31.02
CA ALA A 141 12.60 -0.15 30.79
C ALA A 141 13.19 1.23 31.11
N ALA A 142 14.49 1.25 31.41
CA ALA A 142 15.23 2.50 31.61
C ALA A 142 15.65 3.08 30.29
N VAL A 143 15.57 4.40 30.18
CA VAL A 143 16.12 5.14 29.04
C VAL A 143 17.01 6.28 29.51
N LYS A 144 17.93 6.68 28.63
CA LYS A 144 18.80 7.84 28.82
C LYS A 144 18.47 8.89 27.77
N PRO A 145 18.51 10.19 28.11
CA PRO A 145 18.20 11.25 27.16
C PRO A 145 19.12 11.24 25.96
N TRP A 146 18.54 11.30 24.76
CA TRP A 146 19.26 11.60 23.54
C TRP A 146 19.89 13.00 23.62
N VAL A 147 21.01 13.16 22.91
CA VAL A 147 21.79 14.41 22.88
C VAL A 147 21.04 15.53 22.15
N LYS A 148 20.15 15.16 21.22
CA LYS A 148 19.30 16.00 20.37
C LYS A 148 17.88 15.41 20.36
N SER A 149 16.92 16.11 19.74
CA SER A 149 15.55 15.62 19.45
C SER A 149 15.48 14.58 18.32
N PHE A 150 16.56 13.84 18.09
CA PHE A 150 16.61 12.76 17.10
C PHE A 150 17.62 11.68 17.48
N TYR A 151 17.44 10.51 16.89
CA TYR A 151 18.34 9.37 16.95
C TYR A 151 18.79 8.95 15.55
N ASP A 152 20.08 8.67 15.37
CA ASP A 152 20.64 8.15 14.11
C ASP A 152 20.76 6.63 14.21
N LEU A 153 19.73 5.90 13.74
CA LEU A 153 19.76 4.45 13.54
C LEU A 153 20.84 4.11 12.51
N LYS A 154 21.96 3.54 12.96
CA LYS A 154 23.08 3.19 12.08
C LYS A 154 22.74 2.00 11.23
N LEU A 155 22.89 2.18 9.92
CA LEU A 155 22.60 1.20 8.90
C LEU A 155 23.88 0.63 8.28
N ARG A 156 23.77 -0.55 7.70
CA ARG A 156 24.84 -1.19 6.97
C ARG A 156 24.57 -1.13 5.47
N LYS A 157 24.98 -0.03 4.84
CA LYS A 157 24.86 0.15 3.38
C LYS A 157 25.37 -1.09 2.60
N PRO A 158 24.59 -1.65 1.65
CA PRO A 158 25.06 -2.67 0.71
C PRO A 158 26.23 -2.17 -0.13
N ALA A 159 27.04 -3.10 -0.64
CA ALA A 159 28.10 -2.75 -1.57
C ALA A 159 27.50 -2.22 -2.88
N ASP A 160 28.11 -1.17 -3.43
CA ASP A 160 27.80 -0.65 -4.76
C ASP A 160 28.13 -1.72 -5.84
N GLY A 161 27.52 -1.65 -7.01
CA GLY A 161 27.57 -2.70 -8.03
C GLY A 161 27.63 -2.20 -9.47
N VAL A 162 27.62 -3.14 -10.42
CA VAL A 162 27.65 -2.88 -11.87
C VAL A 162 26.66 -3.80 -12.58
N THR A 163 25.87 -3.28 -13.53
CA THR A 163 24.89 -4.05 -14.31
C THR A 163 25.56 -4.87 -15.41
N PRO A 164 24.86 -5.83 -16.06
CA PRO A 164 25.36 -6.52 -17.26
C PRO A 164 25.78 -5.58 -18.40
N ALA A 165 25.16 -4.40 -18.51
CA ALA A 165 25.51 -3.35 -19.47
C ALA A 165 26.74 -2.50 -19.08
N GLY A 166 27.37 -2.76 -17.93
CA GLY A 166 28.51 -2.00 -17.44
C GLY A 166 28.17 -0.69 -16.70
N GLU A 167 26.89 -0.41 -16.45
CA GLU A 167 26.46 0.75 -15.66
C GLU A 167 26.75 0.51 -14.18
N ALA A 168 27.53 1.41 -13.55
CA ALA A 168 27.77 1.38 -12.11
C ALA A 168 26.60 2.02 -11.34
N PHE A 169 26.20 1.41 -10.22
CA PHE A 169 25.15 1.91 -9.34
C PHE A 169 25.55 1.83 -7.87
N THR A 170 24.94 2.68 -7.05
CA THR A 170 25.17 2.75 -5.61
C THR A 170 23.87 2.57 -4.83
N TYR A 171 23.91 2.33 -3.52
CA TYR A 171 22.69 2.19 -2.71
C TYR A 171 22.39 3.37 -1.79
N THR A 172 21.09 3.63 -1.60
CA THR A 172 20.52 4.49 -0.56
C THR A 172 19.39 3.77 0.19
N ALA A 173 19.29 3.98 1.51
CA ALA A 173 18.11 3.58 2.27
C ALA A 173 16.88 4.30 1.70
N ASN A 174 15.74 3.63 1.64
CA ASN A 174 14.58 4.07 0.88
C ASN A 174 13.32 3.94 1.77
N ASP A 175 12.21 3.41 1.25
CA ASP A 175 10.98 3.20 2.02
C ASP A 175 11.21 2.25 3.20
N MET A 176 10.48 2.47 4.28
CA MET A 176 10.57 1.69 5.50
C MET A 176 9.20 1.18 5.96
N SER A 177 9.23 0.19 6.85
CA SER A 177 8.07 -0.27 7.62
C SER A 177 8.55 -0.69 9.02
N VAL A 178 7.62 -1.00 9.92
CA VAL A 178 7.89 -1.42 11.29
C VAL A 178 7.07 -2.64 11.68
N GLY A 179 7.60 -3.43 12.62
CA GLY A 179 6.89 -4.51 13.30
C GLY A 179 7.71 -4.97 14.49
N ASP A 180 7.04 -5.42 15.55
CA ASP A 180 7.69 -6.13 16.66
C ASP A 180 7.99 -7.55 16.17
N VAL A 181 9.24 -7.87 15.82
CA VAL A 181 9.55 -9.14 15.14
C VAL A 181 10.00 -10.24 16.10
N ASP A 182 10.29 -9.95 17.37
CA ASP A 182 10.61 -10.96 18.39
C ASP A 182 9.72 -10.97 19.64
N GLY A 183 8.81 -10.01 19.74
CA GLY A 183 7.76 -9.91 20.73
C GLY A 183 8.16 -9.16 22.00
N ASP A 184 9.24 -8.38 22.01
CA ASP A 184 9.65 -7.63 23.22
C ASP A 184 8.76 -6.40 23.53
N GLY A 185 7.92 -6.00 22.55
CA GLY A 185 7.00 -4.87 22.58
C GLY A 185 7.54 -3.60 21.92
N ARG A 186 8.64 -3.69 21.17
CA ARG A 186 9.25 -2.58 20.43
C ARG A 186 9.22 -2.87 18.94
N TYR A 187 9.39 -1.80 18.17
CA TYR A 187 9.50 -1.92 16.73
C TYR A 187 10.95 -2.14 16.31
N GLU A 188 11.13 -3.19 15.51
CA GLU A 188 12.24 -3.27 14.57
C GLU A 188 11.89 -2.48 13.31
N TYR A 189 12.95 -1.98 12.67
CA TYR A 189 12.86 -1.12 11.50
C TYR A 189 13.23 -1.93 10.26
N VAL A 190 12.25 -2.10 9.37
CA VAL A 190 12.44 -2.76 8.08
C VAL A 190 12.80 -1.70 7.05
N VAL A 191 13.92 -1.89 6.35
CA VAL A 191 14.50 -0.88 5.44
C VAL A 191 14.70 -1.45 4.05
N LYS A 192 13.99 -0.90 3.05
CA LYS A 192 14.29 -1.15 1.63
C LYS A 192 15.54 -0.36 1.25
N TRP A 193 16.45 -0.99 0.51
CA TRP A 193 17.56 -0.31 -0.15
C TRP A 193 17.26 -0.23 -1.63
N ASP A 194 17.23 1.00 -2.14
CA ASP A 194 17.04 1.28 -3.55
C ASP A 194 18.39 1.54 -4.23
N PRO A 195 18.71 0.88 -5.35
CA PRO A 195 19.89 1.18 -6.15
C PRO A 195 19.67 2.49 -6.92
N SER A 196 20.72 3.28 -7.10
CA SER A 196 20.69 4.59 -7.79
C SER A 196 20.32 4.52 -9.28
N ASN A 197 20.12 3.31 -9.81
CA ASN A 197 19.61 3.04 -11.15
C ASN A 197 18.29 2.25 -11.12
N SER A 198 17.51 2.32 -10.03
CA SER A 198 16.11 1.89 -10.02
C SER A 198 15.30 2.58 -11.12
N LYS A 199 14.16 1.98 -11.51
CA LYS A 199 13.39 2.41 -12.68
C LYS A 199 11.91 2.50 -12.33
N ASP A 200 11.24 3.55 -12.83
CA ASP A 200 9.80 3.44 -13.07
C ASP A 200 9.57 2.38 -14.17
N VAL A 201 8.43 1.70 -14.16
CA VAL A 201 8.16 0.61 -15.12
C VAL A 201 8.17 1.08 -16.59
N SER A 202 7.92 2.37 -16.84
CA SER A 202 8.01 2.99 -18.18
C SER A 202 9.45 3.18 -18.69
N GLN A 203 10.45 2.99 -17.84
CA GLN A 203 11.85 3.26 -18.13
C GLN A 203 12.61 1.98 -18.47
N ARG A 204 13.47 2.05 -19.50
CA ARG A 204 14.35 0.96 -19.94
C ARG A 204 15.65 0.94 -19.13
N GLY A 205 16.36 -0.19 -19.15
CA GLY A 205 17.65 -0.37 -18.50
C GLY A 205 17.60 -1.39 -17.38
N TYR A 206 18.74 -2.02 -17.10
CA TYR A 206 18.95 -2.85 -15.92
C TYR A 206 18.80 -2.05 -14.62
N THR A 207 18.64 -2.77 -13.50
CA THR A 207 18.69 -2.23 -12.14
C THR A 207 19.68 -3.05 -11.31
N GLY A 208 20.22 -2.46 -10.24
CA GLY A 208 20.72 -3.23 -9.11
C GLY A 208 19.61 -4.08 -8.45
N ASN A 209 19.99 -4.99 -7.57
CA ASN A 209 19.03 -5.80 -6.80
C ASN A 209 18.36 -4.93 -5.73
N THR A 210 17.09 -5.17 -5.42
CA THR A 210 16.48 -4.61 -4.22
C THR A 210 16.93 -5.43 -3.00
N TYR A 211 17.37 -4.75 -1.93
CA TYR A 211 17.57 -5.39 -0.62
C TYR A 211 16.52 -4.93 0.38
N VAL A 212 16.14 -5.80 1.32
CA VAL A 212 15.30 -5.45 2.47
C VAL A 212 15.99 -5.93 3.74
N ASP A 213 16.28 -5.02 4.66
CA ASP A 213 16.92 -5.31 5.95
C ASP A 213 15.91 -5.28 7.09
N THR A 214 16.21 -5.95 8.21
CA THR A 214 15.53 -5.74 9.50
C THR A 214 16.54 -5.35 10.57
N TYR A 215 16.35 -4.20 11.22
CA TYR A 215 17.24 -3.62 12.22
C TYR A 215 16.56 -3.44 13.58
N GLU A 216 17.31 -3.74 14.64
CA GLU A 216 17.05 -3.19 15.98
C GLU A 216 17.15 -1.66 15.99
N LEU A 217 16.47 -1.00 16.92
CA LEU A 217 16.71 0.41 17.23
C LEU A 217 18.19 0.69 17.58
N ASP A 218 18.95 -0.28 18.11
CA ASP A 218 20.38 -0.10 18.43
C ASP A 218 21.35 -0.19 17.23
N GLY A 219 20.83 -0.46 16.03
CA GLY A 219 21.61 -0.65 14.80
C GLY A 219 22.04 -2.09 14.52
N THR A 220 21.64 -3.06 15.34
CA THR A 220 21.87 -4.48 15.07
C THR A 220 21.04 -4.95 13.87
N LEU A 221 21.71 -5.22 12.75
CA LEU A 221 21.12 -5.86 11.56
C LEU A 221 20.84 -7.34 11.84
N ARG A 222 19.57 -7.72 12.03
CA ARG A 222 19.18 -9.12 12.26
C ARG A 222 19.45 -9.99 11.04
N TRP A 223 19.02 -9.53 9.86
CA TRP A 223 19.16 -10.22 8.57
C TRP A 223 18.87 -9.27 7.39
N ARG A 224 19.26 -9.70 6.19
CA ARG A 224 19.02 -9.05 4.90
C ARG A 224 18.35 -10.02 3.93
N LEU A 225 17.34 -9.55 3.22
CA LEU A 225 16.87 -10.15 1.98
C LEU A 225 17.59 -9.52 0.79
N ASP A 226 18.12 -10.34 -0.10
CA ASP A 226 18.53 -9.97 -1.46
C ASP A 226 17.46 -10.53 -2.41
N LEU A 227 16.67 -9.67 -3.05
CA LEU A 227 15.61 -10.16 -3.94
C LEU A 227 16.15 -10.79 -5.23
N GLY A 228 17.44 -10.62 -5.52
CA GLY A 228 18.09 -11.19 -6.69
C GLY A 228 17.78 -10.43 -7.98
N VAL A 229 18.27 -10.95 -9.10
CA VAL A 229 18.18 -10.30 -10.42
C VAL A 229 16.79 -10.38 -11.05
N ASN A 230 15.96 -11.32 -10.61
CA ASN A 230 14.63 -11.58 -11.18
C ASN A 230 13.51 -10.76 -10.51
N ILE A 231 13.85 -9.81 -9.65
CA ILE A 231 12.97 -8.74 -9.18
C ILE A 231 13.61 -7.41 -9.56
N ARG A 232 12.95 -6.64 -10.42
CA ARG A 232 13.42 -5.32 -10.87
C ARG A 232 13.23 -4.28 -9.75
N SER A 233 14.15 -3.34 -9.63
CA SER A 233 14.11 -2.33 -8.56
C SER A 233 13.40 -1.04 -8.97
N GLY A 234 12.50 -0.57 -8.13
CA GLY A 234 11.70 0.64 -8.34
C GLY A 234 10.37 0.59 -7.58
N ALA A 235 9.70 1.74 -7.49
CA ALA A 235 8.51 1.96 -6.66
C ALA A 235 7.40 0.90 -6.86
N HIS A 236 7.07 0.56 -8.11
CA HIS A 236 5.91 -0.28 -8.42
C HIS A 236 6.16 -1.79 -8.31
N TYR A 237 7.41 -2.23 -8.06
CA TYR A 237 7.79 -3.64 -8.05
C TYR A 237 7.66 -4.32 -6.67
N THR A 238 8.52 -3.94 -5.72
CA THR A 238 8.62 -4.60 -4.41
C THR A 238 7.73 -3.90 -3.40
N GLN A 239 6.62 -4.56 -3.07
CA GLN A 239 5.70 -4.16 -2.00
C GLN A 239 5.86 -5.17 -0.85
N PHE A 240 6.32 -4.70 0.32
CA PHE A 240 6.70 -5.55 1.46
C PHE A 240 5.85 -5.25 2.70
N GLN A 241 5.00 -6.20 3.09
CA GLN A 241 4.16 -6.09 4.28
C GLN A 241 4.91 -6.59 5.52
N VAL A 242 4.73 -5.92 6.66
CA VAL A 242 5.34 -6.28 7.95
C VAL A 242 4.26 -6.23 9.04
N TYR A 243 3.87 -7.38 9.57
CA TYR A 243 2.74 -7.53 10.50
C TYR A 243 2.72 -8.89 11.21
N ASP A 244 2.09 -8.96 12.39
CA ASP A 244 1.77 -10.23 13.09
C ASP A 244 0.50 -10.87 12.49
N PHE A 245 0.67 -11.67 11.44
CA PHE A 245 -0.44 -12.23 10.67
C PHE A 245 -1.02 -13.50 11.30
N ASP A 246 -0.25 -14.28 12.07
CA ASP A 246 -0.81 -15.46 12.77
C ASP A 246 -1.31 -15.17 14.20
N GLY A 247 -0.77 -14.16 14.86
CA GLY A 247 -1.12 -13.76 16.22
C GLY A 247 -0.25 -14.38 17.31
N ASP A 248 0.96 -14.84 17.01
CA ASP A 248 1.91 -15.34 18.02
C ASP A 248 2.64 -14.23 18.80
N GLY A 249 2.42 -12.96 18.42
CA GLY A 249 3.00 -11.78 19.03
C GLY A 249 4.31 -11.34 18.38
N ARG A 250 4.56 -11.75 17.14
CA ARG A 250 5.78 -11.44 16.38
C ARG A 250 5.44 -11.24 14.91
N SER A 251 5.93 -10.17 14.32
CA SER A 251 5.66 -9.82 12.94
C SER A 251 6.39 -10.73 11.95
N GLU A 252 5.66 -11.20 10.94
CA GLU A 252 6.23 -11.73 9.71
C GLU A 252 6.49 -10.62 8.68
N MET A 253 7.22 -10.98 7.62
CA MET A 253 7.29 -10.21 6.39
C MET A 253 6.68 -11.01 5.23
N MET A 254 5.81 -10.38 4.43
CA MET A 254 5.22 -10.97 3.22
C MET A 254 5.48 -10.10 2.00
N LEU A 255 6.06 -10.70 0.95
CA LEU A 255 6.38 -9.99 -0.29
C LEU A 255 6.58 -10.90 -1.51
N LYS A 256 6.55 -10.30 -2.70
CA LYS A 256 6.85 -10.97 -3.97
C LYS A 256 8.34 -11.33 -4.06
N THR A 257 8.65 -12.57 -4.41
CA THR A 257 10.00 -13.11 -4.59
C THR A 257 10.12 -13.87 -5.92
N ALA A 258 11.33 -14.29 -6.28
CA ALA A 258 11.62 -14.96 -7.55
C ALA A 258 12.79 -15.95 -7.39
N PRO A 259 13.12 -16.78 -8.41
CA PRO A 259 14.36 -17.55 -8.41
C PRO A 259 15.57 -16.61 -8.21
N GLY A 260 16.50 -16.99 -7.32
CA GLY A 260 17.67 -16.18 -7.00
C GLY A 260 17.51 -15.27 -5.77
N THR A 261 16.28 -15.06 -5.25
CA THR A 261 16.07 -14.39 -3.96
C THR A 261 16.77 -15.15 -2.82
N LYS A 262 17.53 -14.45 -1.97
CA LYS A 262 18.32 -15.01 -0.85
C LYS A 262 18.07 -14.30 0.48
N ILE A 263 18.02 -15.09 1.54
CA ILE A 263 18.08 -14.65 2.93
C ILE A 263 19.53 -14.72 3.39
N ILE A 264 20.07 -13.60 3.88
CA ILE A 264 21.43 -13.43 4.38
C ILE A 264 21.35 -13.12 5.87
N ARG A 265 21.97 -13.96 6.71
CA ARG A 265 22.05 -13.74 8.16
C ARG A 265 23.45 -13.32 8.57
N TYR A 266 23.53 -12.50 9.62
CA TYR A 266 24.78 -11.98 10.15
C TYR A 266 25.05 -12.48 11.58
N GLY A 267 26.34 -12.60 11.90
CA GLY A 267 26.79 -12.85 13.27
C GLY A 267 27.04 -11.54 14.02
N SER A 268 27.31 -11.64 15.33
CA SER A 268 27.49 -10.49 16.24
C SER A 268 28.68 -9.57 15.94
N ARG A 269 29.49 -9.84 14.90
CA ARG A 269 30.54 -8.92 14.40
C ARG A 269 30.23 -8.43 12.97
N GLY A 270 29.00 -8.59 12.50
CA GLY A 270 28.57 -8.22 11.15
C GLY A 270 29.07 -9.14 10.03
N GLN A 271 29.78 -10.24 10.31
CA GLN A 271 30.14 -11.21 9.27
C GLN A 271 28.89 -11.97 8.80
N VAL A 272 28.80 -12.30 7.50
CA VAL A 272 27.78 -13.24 7.00
C VAL A 272 28.00 -14.60 7.67
N VAL A 273 26.92 -15.21 8.18
CA VAL A 273 26.95 -16.57 8.79
C VAL A 273 26.15 -17.60 8.00
N SER A 274 25.19 -17.17 7.19
CA SER A 274 24.51 -18.05 6.22
C SER A 274 23.84 -17.26 5.12
N GLU A 275 23.90 -17.79 3.90
CA GLU A 275 23.05 -17.39 2.77
C GLU A 275 22.20 -18.60 2.36
N ARG A 276 20.90 -18.38 2.11
CA ARG A 276 19.96 -19.42 1.64
C ARG A 276 19.01 -18.81 0.64
N HIS A 277 18.80 -19.48 -0.49
CA HIS A 277 17.72 -19.11 -1.40
C HIS A 277 16.37 -19.37 -0.73
N VAL A 278 15.38 -18.53 -1.05
CA VAL A 278 13.96 -18.84 -0.85
C VAL A 278 13.61 -20.08 -1.67
N THR A 279 12.81 -20.99 -1.12
CA THR A 279 12.55 -22.30 -1.74
C THR A 279 11.69 -22.17 -2.99
N MET A 280 12.22 -22.63 -4.11
CA MET A 280 11.46 -22.80 -5.35
C MET A 280 10.36 -23.88 -5.17
N PRO A 281 9.10 -23.61 -5.57
CA PRO A 281 8.04 -24.62 -5.50
C PRO A 281 8.40 -25.88 -6.31
N ARG A 282 8.01 -27.05 -5.80
CA ARG A 282 8.42 -28.34 -6.36
C ARG A 282 8.01 -28.56 -7.82
N GLN A 283 6.99 -27.85 -8.31
CA GLN A 283 6.57 -27.92 -9.70
C GLN A 283 7.58 -27.22 -10.63
N ASP A 284 8.13 -26.11 -10.18
CA ASP A 284 9.05 -25.26 -10.93
C ASP A 284 10.44 -25.91 -11.00
N VAL A 285 10.89 -26.52 -9.89
CA VAL A 285 12.07 -27.41 -9.90
C VAL A 285 11.91 -28.58 -10.87
N ARG A 286 10.70 -29.15 -11.03
CA ARG A 286 10.43 -30.21 -12.02
C ARG A 286 10.31 -29.69 -13.46
N ALA A 287 9.93 -28.43 -13.64
CA ALA A 287 9.92 -27.76 -14.94
C ALA A 287 11.35 -27.39 -15.41
N GLY A 288 12.34 -27.43 -14.50
CA GLY A 288 13.75 -27.23 -14.81
C GLY A 288 14.30 -25.87 -14.42
N TYR A 289 13.49 -25.01 -13.78
CA TYR A 289 13.92 -23.70 -13.32
C TYR A 289 15.00 -23.79 -12.21
N SER A 290 15.86 -22.79 -12.15
CA SER A 290 17.00 -22.73 -11.22
C SER A 290 17.12 -21.36 -10.55
N HIS A 291 17.72 -21.32 -9.36
CA HIS A 291 18.10 -20.05 -8.71
C HIS A 291 19.29 -19.33 -9.39
N GLN A 292 19.85 -19.94 -10.45
CA GLN A 292 20.88 -19.32 -11.31
C GLN A 292 20.30 -18.78 -12.62
N ASP A 293 18.99 -18.93 -12.86
CA ASP A 293 18.34 -18.37 -14.04
C ASP A 293 18.31 -16.83 -13.93
N ASP A 294 18.58 -16.14 -15.04
CA ASP A 294 18.47 -14.69 -15.16
C ASP A 294 17.48 -14.39 -16.29
N TYR A 295 16.29 -13.91 -15.92
CA TYR A 295 15.22 -13.59 -16.88
C TYR A 295 15.23 -12.11 -17.28
N ARG A 296 16.28 -11.35 -16.93
CA ARG A 296 16.46 -9.97 -17.39
C ARG A 296 16.85 -9.99 -18.87
N GLN A 297 15.96 -9.52 -19.74
CA GLN A 297 16.23 -9.47 -21.18
C GLN A 297 17.29 -8.42 -21.51
N SER A 298 18.24 -8.75 -22.38
CA SER A 298 18.95 -7.74 -23.18
C SER A 298 18.08 -7.26 -24.34
N ALA A 299 18.50 -6.20 -25.02
CA ALA A 299 17.82 -5.73 -26.23
C ALA A 299 17.78 -6.76 -27.37
N ALA A 300 18.72 -7.72 -27.40
CA ALA A 300 18.68 -8.84 -28.33
C ALA A 300 17.63 -9.88 -27.91
N ASP A 301 17.65 -10.30 -26.64
CA ASP A 301 16.71 -11.31 -26.12
C ASP A 301 15.24 -10.83 -26.21
N TYR A 302 15.00 -9.54 -26.01
CA TYR A 302 13.68 -8.95 -26.20
C TYR A 302 13.26 -8.91 -27.68
N PHE A 303 14.18 -8.61 -28.61
CA PHE A 303 13.87 -8.69 -30.04
C PHE A 303 13.52 -10.12 -30.47
N ASP A 304 14.28 -11.11 -30.01
CA ASP A 304 14.02 -12.53 -30.28
C ASP A 304 12.69 -12.99 -29.67
N HIS A 305 12.31 -12.47 -28.50
CA HIS A 305 10.98 -12.67 -27.89
C HIS A 305 9.85 -12.09 -28.76
N ILE A 306 10.02 -10.92 -29.38
CA ILE A 306 9.05 -10.37 -30.34
C ILE A 306 8.93 -11.26 -31.58
N VAL A 307 10.05 -11.76 -32.12
CA VAL A 307 10.06 -12.71 -33.24
C VAL A 307 9.29 -13.99 -32.90
N GLU A 308 9.51 -14.57 -31.71
CA GLU A 308 8.79 -15.76 -31.26
C GLU A 308 7.29 -15.49 -31.07
N MET A 309 6.93 -14.33 -30.49
CA MET A 309 5.55 -13.89 -30.34
C MET A 309 4.85 -13.75 -31.70
N PHE A 310 5.54 -13.22 -32.71
CA PHE A 310 5.00 -12.98 -34.04
C PHE A 310 4.83 -14.29 -34.82
N ALA A 311 5.83 -15.19 -34.79
CA ALA A 311 5.72 -16.52 -35.41
C ALA A 311 4.47 -17.29 -34.93
N LYS A 312 4.12 -17.13 -33.65
CA LYS A 312 2.94 -17.77 -33.01
C LYS A 312 1.66 -16.93 -33.05
N TRP A 313 1.61 -15.83 -33.81
CA TRP A 313 0.43 -14.94 -33.87
C TRP A 313 -0.86 -15.69 -34.19
N HIS A 314 -0.82 -16.56 -35.21
CA HIS A 314 -1.95 -17.39 -35.64
C HIS A 314 -2.46 -18.41 -34.57
N GLU A 315 -1.66 -18.69 -33.53
CA GLU A 315 -2.04 -19.57 -32.42
C GLU A 315 -2.70 -18.81 -31.26
N ARG A 316 -2.62 -17.46 -31.24
CA ARG A 316 -3.14 -16.64 -30.14
C ARG A 316 -4.65 -16.86 -29.96
N PRO A 317 -5.16 -17.12 -28.75
CA PRO A 317 -6.58 -17.38 -28.51
C PRO A 317 -7.52 -16.30 -29.07
N GLU A 318 -7.10 -15.04 -29.05
CA GLU A 318 -7.83 -13.88 -29.54
C GLU A 318 -7.92 -13.86 -31.07
N VAL A 319 -6.86 -14.29 -31.76
CA VAL A 319 -6.80 -14.41 -33.23
C VAL A 319 -7.63 -15.60 -33.69
N VAL A 320 -7.47 -16.75 -33.05
CA VAL A 320 -8.28 -17.96 -33.31
C VAL A 320 -9.77 -17.70 -33.07
N ALA A 321 -10.11 -16.93 -32.03
CA ALA A 321 -11.48 -16.49 -31.73
C ALA A 321 -11.98 -15.31 -32.58
N LYS A 322 -11.18 -14.80 -33.52
CA LYS A 322 -11.49 -13.65 -34.40
C LYS A 322 -11.85 -12.36 -33.65
N ARG A 323 -11.27 -12.17 -32.46
CA ARG A 323 -11.32 -10.92 -31.69
C ARG A 323 -10.21 -9.96 -32.08
N TRP A 324 -9.08 -10.50 -32.55
CA TRP A 324 -7.93 -9.76 -33.06
C TRP A 324 -7.74 -9.97 -34.57
N PRO A 325 -6.96 -9.11 -35.24
CA PRO A 325 -6.58 -9.26 -36.65
C PRO A 325 -6.02 -10.64 -36.96
N ALA A 326 -6.37 -11.19 -38.12
CA ALA A 326 -5.92 -12.51 -38.56
C ALA A 326 -4.40 -12.54 -38.82
N THR A 327 -3.83 -11.40 -39.20
CA THR A 327 -2.40 -11.22 -39.46
C THR A 327 -1.84 -10.01 -38.71
N LEU A 328 -0.53 -9.97 -38.54
CA LEU A 328 0.18 -8.81 -37.99
C LEU A 328 0.13 -7.62 -38.96
N GLU A 329 0.18 -7.86 -40.27
CA GLU A 329 0.01 -6.82 -41.29
C GLU A 329 -1.34 -6.07 -41.13
N GLU A 330 -2.43 -6.81 -40.93
CA GLU A 330 -3.75 -6.24 -40.64
C GLU A 330 -3.73 -5.47 -39.30
N ALA A 331 -3.02 -5.98 -38.29
CA ALA A 331 -2.87 -5.29 -37.00
C ALA A 331 -2.04 -4.00 -37.08
N PHE A 332 -1.07 -3.92 -38.00
CA PHE A 332 -0.28 -2.72 -38.25
C PHE A 332 -0.91 -1.77 -39.28
N GLY A 333 -1.93 -2.22 -40.02
CA GLY A 333 -2.58 -1.45 -41.07
C GLY A 333 -1.74 -1.33 -42.35
N ILE A 334 -0.99 -2.38 -42.69
CA ILE A 334 -0.21 -2.50 -43.93
C ILE A 334 -0.78 -3.60 -44.84
N GLU A 335 -0.40 -3.57 -46.12
CA GLU A 335 -0.81 -4.59 -47.08
C GLU A 335 -0.28 -5.99 -46.69
N PRO A 336 -1.09 -7.06 -46.79
CA PRO A 336 -0.64 -8.43 -46.50
C PRO A 336 0.51 -8.85 -47.41
N ALA A 337 1.56 -9.41 -46.82
CA ALA A 337 2.78 -9.82 -47.55
C ALA A 337 3.16 -11.29 -47.30
N HIS A 338 2.76 -11.88 -46.18
CA HIS A 338 3.21 -13.21 -45.75
C HIS A 338 2.07 -14.24 -45.66
N GLU A 339 2.41 -15.53 -45.75
CA GLU A 339 1.49 -16.64 -45.45
C GLU A 339 1.63 -17.08 -43.99
N TYR A 340 0.51 -17.49 -43.37
CA TYR A 340 0.47 -17.95 -41.98
C TYR A 340 0.22 -19.48 -41.94
N PRO A 341 0.94 -20.27 -41.10
CA PRO A 341 1.94 -19.86 -40.10
C PRO A 341 3.20 -19.25 -40.72
N LEU A 342 3.66 -18.14 -40.14
CA LEU A 342 4.85 -17.44 -40.60
C LEU A 342 6.09 -18.35 -40.53
N SER A 343 6.98 -18.25 -41.52
CA SER A 343 8.33 -18.78 -41.32
C SER A 343 9.08 -17.92 -40.30
N HIS A 344 10.22 -18.42 -39.82
CA HIS A 344 11.08 -17.62 -38.95
C HIS A 344 11.61 -16.37 -39.66
N GLU A 345 11.85 -16.43 -40.97
CA GLU A 345 12.33 -15.29 -41.77
C GLU A 345 11.25 -14.20 -41.87
N ASP A 346 10.00 -14.59 -42.17
CA ASP A 346 8.85 -13.67 -42.20
C ASP A 346 8.59 -13.04 -40.82
N ALA A 347 8.70 -13.82 -39.74
CA ALA A 347 8.55 -13.32 -38.38
C ALA A 347 9.65 -12.33 -37.99
N VAL A 348 10.89 -12.52 -38.45
CA VAL A 348 12.00 -11.57 -38.29
C VAL A 348 11.77 -10.29 -39.10
N GLU A 349 11.24 -10.40 -40.33
CA GLU A 349 10.89 -9.23 -41.15
C GLU A 349 9.79 -8.39 -40.48
N LEU A 350 8.70 -9.01 -40.05
CA LEU A 350 7.60 -8.33 -39.37
C LEU A 350 8.01 -7.75 -38.00
N ALA A 351 8.85 -8.45 -37.24
CA ALA A 351 9.43 -7.93 -35.99
C ALA A 351 10.34 -6.73 -36.23
N THR A 352 11.14 -6.76 -37.30
CA THR A 352 11.99 -5.63 -37.72
C THR A 352 11.14 -4.44 -38.12
N TYR A 353 10.11 -4.64 -38.94
CA TYR A 353 9.14 -3.59 -39.29
C TYR A 353 8.46 -3.01 -38.03
N PHE A 354 8.02 -3.86 -37.10
CA PHE A 354 7.37 -3.42 -35.88
C PHE A 354 8.29 -2.54 -35.02
N VAL A 355 9.53 -2.98 -34.79
CA VAL A 355 10.50 -2.32 -33.91
C VAL A 355 11.11 -1.06 -34.53
N ASP A 356 11.40 -1.06 -35.83
CA ASP A 356 12.14 0.04 -36.49
C ASP A 356 11.23 1.03 -37.25
N VAL A 357 9.99 0.65 -37.59
CA VAL A 357 9.06 1.49 -38.38
C VAL A 357 7.75 1.76 -37.63
N TYR A 358 7.00 0.72 -37.26
CA TYR A 358 5.66 0.87 -36.68
C TYR A 358 5.70 1.57 -35.32
N ALA A 359 6.46 1.02 -34.37
CA ALA A 359 6.50 1.54 -33.02
C ALA A 359 7.10 2.96 -32.97
N PRO A 360 8.24 3.28 -33.63
CA PRO A 360 8.74 4.66 -33.73
C PRO A 360 7.78 5.60 -34.45
N GLY A 361 7.03 5.10 -35.45
CA GLY A 361 6.00 5.86 -36.16
C GLY A 361 4.80 6.26 -35.29
N ARG A 362 4.46 5.46 -34.26
CA ARG A 362 3.43 5.83 -33.26
C ARG A 362 3.95 6.77 -32.17
N SER A 363 5.23 6.67 -31.81
CA SER A 363 5.90 7.61 -30.92
C SER A 363 7.43 7.46 -30.98
N GLY A 364 8.16 8.56 -31.14
CA GLY A 364 9.63 8.56 -31.10
C GLY A 364 10.25 8.11 -29.76
N ASN A 365 9.44 7.96 -28.71
CA ASN A 365 9.88 7.38 -27.43
C ASN A 365 9.91 5.84 -27.43
N ASN A 366 9.30 5.19 -28.43
CA ASN A 366 9.23 3.73 -28.57
C ASN A 366 10.55 3.13 -29.09
N ARG A 367 11.62 3.31 -28.31
CA ARG A 367 12.99 2.88 -28.65
C ARG A 367 13.20 1.41 -28.28
N LEU A 368 12.48 0.52 -28.96
CA LEU A 368 12.43 -0.91 -28.64
C LEU A 368 13.75 -1.66 -28.93
N ARG A 369 14.62 -1.15 -29.81
CA ARG A 369 16.02 -1.61 -29.97
C ARG A 369 16.92 -1.36 -28.75
N GLU A 370 16.41 -0.68 -27.72
CA GLU A 370 17.11 -0.39 -26.45
C GLU A 370 16.35 -0.97 -25.24
N PHE A 371 15.39 -1.87 -25.47
CA PHE A 371 14.57 -2.44 -24.41
C PHE A 371 15.35 -3.54 -23.70
N GLU A 372 15.85 -3.22 -22.51
CA GLU A 372 16.66 -4.14 -21.69
C GLU A 372 16.35 -4.02 -20.20
N GLY A 373 16.71 -5.05 -19.43
CA GLY A 373 16.62 -5.08 -17.98
C GLY A 373 15.25 -5.41 -17.40
N PHE A 374 14.27 -5.81 -18.22
CA PHE A 374 12.94 -6.24 -17.80
C PHE A 374 12.87 -7.76 -17.58
N VAL A 375 11.98 -8.18 -16.67
CA VAL A 375 11.77 -9.58 -16.28
C VAL A 375 10.35 -10.00 -16.70
N LEU A 376 10.18 -10.24 -18.01
CA LEU A 376 8.87 -10.53 -18.63
C LEU A 376 8.50 -12.02 -18.61
N THR A 377 9.43 -12.89 -18.22
CA THR A 377 9.24 -14.35 -18.14
C THR A 377 9.73 -14.89 -16.79
N GLY A 378 9.78 -16.22 -16.66
CA GLY A 378 10.15 -16.90 -15.42
C GLY A 378 9.04 -16.93 -14.37
N PRO A 379 9.13 -17.86 -13.39
CA PRO A 379 8.16 -18.01 -12.32
C PRO A 379 8.27 -16.88 -11.28
N GLU A 380 7.13 -16.54 -10.69
CA GLU A 380 6.98 -15.51 -9.66
C GLU A 380 6.39 -16.13 -8.40
N TYR A 381 6.83 -15.69 -7.22
CA TYR A 381 6.41 -16.26 -5.94
C TYR A 381 5.92 -15.21 -4.95
N LEU A 382 5.12 -15.65 -3.96
CA LEU A 382 4.83 -14.94 -2.72
C LEU A 382 5.48 -15.72 -1.57
N SER A 383 6.28 -15.04 -0.75
CA SER A 383 6.97 -15.66 0.39
C SER A 383 6.56 -15.01 1.71
N VAL A 384 6.37 -15.86 2.73
CA VAL A 384 6.22 -15.48 4.15
C VAL A 384 7.53 -15.77 4.86
N LEU A 385 8.08 -14.76 5.53
CA LEU A 385 9.36 -14.83 6.25
C LEU A 385 9.17 -14.48 7.73
N ASP A 386 9.82 -15.24 8.61
CA ASP A 386 9.95 -14.96 10.05
C ASP A 386 10.70 -13.64 10.28
N GLY A 387 10.05 -12.61 10.83
CA GLY A 387 10.63 -11.27 10.90
C GLY A 387 11.92 -11.18 11.74
N ALA A 388 12.06 -11.98 12.81
CA ALA A 388 13.25 -11.96 13.64
C ALA A 388 14.49 -12.54 12.95
N THR A 389 14.31 -13.50 12.03
CA THR A 389 15.43 -14.31 11.51
C THR A 389 15.56 -14.34 10.00
N GLY A 390 14.58 -13.82 9.27
CA GLY A 390 14.45 -13.93 7.82
C GLY A 390 14.13 -15.35 7.35
N ARG A 391 13.92 -16.30 8.25
CA ARG A 391 13.67 -17.70 7.90
C ARG A 391 12.38 -17.80 7.10
N GLU A 392 12.48 -18.39 5.91
CA GLU A 392 11.32 -18.79 5.12
C GLU A 392 10.37 -19.68 5.93
N LEU A 393 9.10 -19.27 6.00
CA LEU A 393 7.99 -20.03 6.61
C LEU A 393 7.20 -20.75 5.53
N GLN A 394 6.87 -20.07 4.43
CA GLN A 394 6.27 -20.66 3.24
C GLN A 394 6.60 -19.82 1.99
N THR A 395 6.71 -20.49 0.84
CA THR A 395 6.66 -19.85 -0.48
C THR A 395 5.63 -20.55 -1.37
N ILE A 396 4.81 -19.76 -2.06
CA ILE A 396 3.80 -20.22 -3.03
C ILE A 396 3.98 -19.48 -4.36
N PRO A 397 3.42 -19.96 -5.49
CA PRO A 397 3.32 -19.17 -6.71
C PRO A 397 2.60 -17.84 -6.47
N TYR A 398 3.10 -16.75 -7.03
CA TYR A 398 2.48 -15.44 -6.91
C TYR A 398 1.13 -15.43 -7.64
N LYS A 399 0.07 -14.99 -6.94
CA LYS A 399 -1.24 -14.74 -7.53
C LYS A 399 -1.49 -13.23 -7.57
N PRO A 400 -1.95 -12.67 -8.70
CA PRO A 400 -2.11 -13.34 -9.99
C PRO A 400 -0.81 -13.40 -10.79
N GLY A 401 -0.65 -14.51 -11.51
CA GLY A 401 0.47 -14.71 -12.42
C GLY A 401 0.45 -13.72 -13.60
N ARG A 402 1.64 -13.44 -14.13
CA ARG A 402 1.89 -12.46 -15.20
C ARG A 402 1.00 -12.62 -16.44
N GLY A 403 0.76 -13.86 -16.87
CA GLY A 403 0.07 -14.18 -18.13
C GLY A 403 1.00 -14.03 -19.34
N ASP A 404 1.24 -12.81 -19.78
CA ASP A 404 2.13 -12.46 -20.89
C ASP A 404 3.06 -11.28 -20.57
N ASP A 405 3.71 -10.72 -21.58
CA ASP A 405 4.67 -9.62 -21.48
C ASP A 405 4.03 -8.22 -21.35
N GLY A 406 2.71 -8.16 -21.21
CA GLY A 406 1.92 -6.92 -21.17
C GLY A 406 0.98 -6.77 -22.38
N LEU A 407 1.05 -7.63 -23.39
CA LEU A 407 0.17 -7.57 -24.58
C LEU A 407 -1.32 -7.56 -24.21
N MET A 408 -1.78 -8.51 -23.39
CA MET A 408 -3.16 -8.55 -22.90
C MET A 408 -3.44 -7.53 -21.79
N TRP A 409 -2.40 -6.97 -21.15
CA TRP A 409 -2.53 -5.84 -20.21
C TRP A 409 -2.62 -4.48 -20.93
N GLY A 410 -2.50 -4.45 -22.26
CA GLY A 410 -2.66 -3.23 -23.06
C GLY A 410 -1.39 -2.38 -23.18
N ASP A 411 -0.22 -2.94 -22.86
CA ASP A 411 1.08 -2.24 -22.90
C ASP A 411 1.58 -1.93 -24.31
N TYR A 412 1.03 -2.60 -25.32
CA TYR A 412 1.31 -2.38 -26.74
C TYR A 412 0.23 -1.53 -27.45
N ALA A 413 -0.92 -1.31 -26.81
CA ALA A 413 -2.11 -0.79 -27.47
C ALA A 413 -2.06 0.72 -27.71
N MET A 414 -1.55 1.47 -26.74
CA MET A 414 -1.45 2.93 -26.77
C MET A 414 -0.29 3.40 -27.65
N SER A 415 -0.29 4.68 -28.06
CA SER A 415 0.75 5.25 -28.94
C SER A 415 2.17 5.14 -28.39
N ARG A 416 2.30 5.15 -27.06
CA ARG A 416 3.52 4.79 -26.33
C ARG A 416 3.46 3.30 -25.96
N ILE A 417 4.40 2.53 -26.49
CA ILE A 417 4.48 1.07 -26.37
C ILE A 417 5.48 0.75 -25.26
N GLU A 418 5.01 0.12 -24.19
CA GLU A 418 5.74 -0.03 -22.92
C GLU A 418 5.57 -1.44 -22.33
N PRO A 419 6.16 -2.48 -22.95
CA PRO A 419 6.10 -3.85 -22.45
C PRO A 419 6.56 -3.92 -20.99
N GLY A 420 5.87 -4.71 -20.16
CA GLY A 420 6.15 -4.77 -18.73
C GLY A 420 5.65 -3.57 -17.90
N ASN A 421 4.88 -2.62 -18.44
CA ASN A 421 4.37 -1.47 -17.66
C ASN A 421 3.15 -1.84 -16.80
N ARG A 422 1.98 -2.04 -17.41
CA ARG A 422 0.71 -2.28 -16.68
C ARG A 422 0.71 -3.61 -15.95
N VAL A 423 1.39 -4.61 -16.50
CA VAL A 423 1.52 -5.94 -15.89
C VAL A 423 2.32 -5.91 -14.59
N ASP A 424 3.38 -5.11 -14.47
CA ASP A 424 4.22 -5.06 -13.26
C ASP A 424 3.90 -3.85 -12.37
N ARG A 425 2.61 -3.49 -12.32
CA ARG A 425 2.05 -2.57 -11.31
C ARG A 425 1.54 -3.34 -10.11
N PHE A 426 2.34 -3.44 -9.05
CA PHE A 426 1.96 -4.16 -7.83
C PHE A 426 1.59 -3.21 -6.69
N LEU A 427 0.63 -3.61 -5.84
CA LEU A 427 0.31 -2.95 -4.56
C LEU A 427 0.17 -3.99 -3.45
N SER A 428 0.34 -3.57 -2.19
CA SER A 428 0.06 -4.40 -1.01
C SER A 428 -0.51 -3.59 0.15
N ALA A 429 -1.39 -4.19 0.95
CA ALA A 429 -1.92 -3.60 2.19
C ALA A 429 -2.32 -4.72 3.17
N VAL A 430 -2.35 -4.37 4.45
CA VAL A 430 -2.95 -5.19 5.52
C VAL A 430 -4.39 -4.75 5.69
N ALA A 431 -5.31 -5.68 5.96
CA ALA A 431 -6.71 -5.38 6.24
C ALA A 431 -7.29 -6.32 7.29
N TYR A 432 -8.17 -5.82 8.14
CA TYR A 432 -8.91 -6.60 9.13
C TYR A 432 -10.23 -7.14 8.54
N LEU A 433 -10.11 -8.03 7.55
CA LEU A 433 -11.25 -8.55 6.78
C LEU A 433 -12.28 -9.29 7.63
N ASP A 434 -11.89 -9.94 8.74
CA ASP A 434 -12.85 -10.54 9.69
C ASP A 434 -13.17 -9.63 10.91
N GLY A 435 -12.77 -8.36 10.82
CA GLY A 435 -12.89 -7.33 11.86
C GLY A 435 -11.95 -7.52 13.05
N ARG A 436 -11.08 -8.55 13.03
CA ARG A 436 -10.41 -9.03 14.25
C ARG A 436 -8.98 -9.49 14.04
N ARG A 437 -8.63 -10.05 12.88
CA ARG A 437 -7.30 -10.55 12.53
C ARG A 437 -6.84 -9.87 11.22
N PRO A 438 -5.55 -9.50 11.11
CA PRO A 438 -4.99 -8.98 9.88
C PRO A 438 -4.86 -10.08 8.81
N SER A 439 -5.37 -9.79 7.63
CA SER A 439 -5.12 -10.52 6.38
C SER A 439 -4.17 -9.70 5.49
N ALA A 440 -3.40 -10.38 4.64
CA ALA A 440 -2.49 -9.76 3.68
C ALA A 440 -3.15 -9.64 2.30
N VAL A 441 -3.29 -8.42 1.78
CA VAL A 441 -3.85 -8.15 0.45
C VAL A 441 -2.75 -7.77 -0.54
N PHE A 442 -2.74 -8.41 -1.71
CA PHE A 442 -1.83 -8.11 -2.81
C PHE A 442 -2.61 -7.85 -4.10
N ALA A 443 -2.18 -6.87 -4.89
CA ALA A 443 -2.85 -6.49 -6.13
C ALA A 443 -1.87 -6.41 -7.31
N ARG A 444 -2.39 -6.63 -8.54
CA ARG A 444 -1.65 -6.48 -9.80
C ARG A 444 -2.51 -5.79 -10.86
N GLY A 445 -1.99 -4.69 -11.41
CA GLY A 445 -2.64 -3.87 -12.42
C GLY A 445 -3.77 -3.00 -11.86
N TYR A 446 -3.84 -1.75 -12.34
CA TYR A 446 -4.92 -0.81 -12.02
C TYR A 446 -5.40 0.02 -13.23
N TYR A 447 -4.55 0.23 -14.22
CA TYR A 447 -4.90 0.99 -15.43
C TYR A 447 -5.92 0.28 -16.34
N THR A 448 -5.90 -1.05 -16.38
CA THR A 448 -6.67 -1.88 -17.32
C THR A 448 -7.23 -3.08 -16.57
N ARG A 449 -6.75 -4.31 -16.80
CA ARG A 449 -7.02 -5.43 -15.90
C ARG A 449 -6.57 -5.04 -14.48
N THR A 450 -7.45 -5.32 -13.53
CA THR A 450 -7.26 -5.07 -12.11
C THR A 450 -7.56 -6.33 -11.34
N THR A 451 -6.69 -6.65 -10.39
CA THR A 451 -6.78 -7.89 -9.62
C THR A 451 -6.32 -7.67 -8.19
N LEU A 452 -7.00 -8.31 -7.25
CA LEU A 452 -6.67 -8.31 -5.83
C LEU A 452 -6.82 -9.73 -5.27
N VAL A 453 -5.92 -10.15 -4.40
CA VAL A 453 -6.02 -11.41 -3.64
C VAL A 453 -5.78 -11.14 -2.16
N ALA A 454 -6.61 -11.74 -1.31
CA ALA A 454 -6.47 -11.70 0.14
C ALA A 454 -5.98 -13.06 0.67
N TYR A 455 -5.08 -13.04 1.65
CA TYR A 455 -4.57 -14.22 2.34
C TYR A 455 -4.61 -14.08 3.87
N ASP A 456 -5.12 -15.11 4.53
CA ASP A 456 -4.91 -15.36 5.96
C ASP A 456 -3.63 -16.19 6.15
N TRP A 457 -2.84 -15.88 7.17
CA TRP A 457 -1.71 -16.71 7.61
C TRP A 457 -2.00 -17.29 8.99
N ASN A 458 -1.88 -18.62 9.12
CA ASN A 458 -2.20 -19.34 10.36
C ASN A 458 -0.96 -19.93 11.08
N GLY A 459 0.22 -19.35 10.82
CA GLY A 459 1.50 -19.82 11.35
C GLY A 459 2.06 -21.06 10.66
N ARG A 460 1.38 -21.57 9.62
CA ARG A 460 1.77 -22.81 8.91
C ARG A 460 1.54 -22.77 7.41
N ARG A 461 0.45 -22.14 6.97
CA ARG A 461 0.13 -21.94 5.55
C ARG A 461 -0.66 -20.64 5.34
N LEU A 462 -0.44 -20.03 4.19
CA LEU A 462 -1.34 -19.07 3.57
C LEU A 462 -2.63 -19.80 3.16
N GLU A 463 -3.76 -19.20 3.48
CA GLU A 463 -5.09 -19.60 3.04
C GLU A 463 -5.66 -18.43 2.23
N GLU A 464 -6.01 -18.67 0.97
CA GLU A 464 -6.65 -17.67 0.12
C GLU A 464 -8.06 -17.42 0.66
N VAL A 465 -8.37 -16.15 0.98
CA VAL A 465 -9.69 -15.73 1.48
C VAL A 465 -10.60 -15.50 0.28
N TRP A 466 -10.20 -14.61 -0.63
CA TRP A 466 -10.91 -14.27 -1.86
C TRP A 466 -9.95 -13.82 -2.97
N TYR A 467 -10.46 -13.70 -4.19
CA TYR A 467 -9.72 -13.21 -5.36
C TYR A 467 -10.63 -12.45 -6.33
N ALA A 468 -10.50 -11.13 -6.36
CA ALA A 468 -11.18 -10.24 -7.29
C ALA A 468 -10.35 -10.08 -8.59
N ASP A 469 -11.02 -10.16 -9.75
CA ASP A 469 -10.36 -10.09 -11.06
C ASP A 469 -11.32 -9.52 -12.11
N SER A 470 -11.05 -8.29 -12.58
CA SER A 470 -11.83 -7.66 -13.64
C SER A 470 -11.76 -8.41 -14.98
N GLY A 471 -10.80 -9.31 -15.14
CA GLY A 471 -10.40 -9.83 -16.44
C GLY A 471 -9.72 -8.77 -17.29
N HIS A 472 -9.20 -9.18 -18.44
CA HIS A 472 -8.55 -8.27 -19.38
C HIS A 472 -9.56 -7.31 -20.03
N ALA A 473 -9.20 -6.04 -20.14
CA ALA A 473 -9.95 -5.05 -20.90
C ALA A 473 -9.98 -5.48 -22.39
N PRO A 474 -11.16 -5.69 -23.00
CA PRO A 474 -11.24 -6.14 -24.39
C PRO A 474 -10.61 -5.12 -25.36
N MET A 475 -9.75 -5.61 -26.25
CA MET A 475 -9.14 -4.84 -27.33
C MET A 475 -9.42 -5.53 -28.66
N ALA A 476 -9.85 -4.78 -29.68
CA ALA A 476 -10.02 -5.31 -31.03
C ALA A 476 -8.67 -5.45 -31.78
N ASN A 477 -7.64 -4.70 -31.36
CA ASN A 477 -6.28 -4.78 -31.89
C ASN A 477 -5.30 -4.40 -30.75
N PRO A 478 -4.41 -5.31 -30.30
CA PRO A 478 -3.53 -5.04 -29.16
C PRO A 478 -2.36 -4.11 -29.49
N PHE A 479 -2.15 -3.78 -30.76
CA PHE A 479 -1.14 -2.81 -31.21
C PHE A 479 -1.74 -1.44 -31.52
N ASN A 480 -3.08 -1.29 -31.54
CA ASN A 480 -3.74 -0.01 -31.77
C ASN A 480 -5.17 0.03 -31.17
N ALA A 481 -5.25 0.20 -29.85
CA ALA A 481 -6.50 0.34 -29.11
C ALA A 481 -6.35 1.28 -27.91
N SER A 482 -7.48 1.69 -27.32
CA SER A 482 -7.53 2.42 -26.06
C SER A 482 -8.19 1.55 -25.00
N PRO A 483 -7.42 0.78 -24.20
CA PRO A 483 -7.96 -0.12 -23.18
C PRO A 483 -8.32 0.58 -21.85
N HIS A 484 -8.00 1.86 -21.72
CA HIS A 484 -8.39 2.68 -20.56
C HIS A 484 -9.89 3.04 -20.62
N GLY A 485 -10.57 2.99 -19.48
CA GLY A 485 -12.01 3.26 -19.38
C GLY A 485 -12.93 2.15 -19.90
N VAL A 486 -12.35 1.07 -20.45
CA VAL A 486 -13.09 -0.08 -21.00
C VAL A 486 -13.40 -1.08 -19.88
N PRO A 487 -14.65 -1.56 -19.73
CA PRO A 487 -14.98 -2.61 -18.77
C PRO A 487 -14.17 -3.88 -18.99
N GLY A 488 -13.81 -4.54 -17.89
CA GLY A 488 -13.12 -5.82 -17.90
C GLY A 488 -13.97 -6.97 -18.46
N SER A 489 -13.32 -8.07 -18.82
CA SER A 489 -13.98 -9.24 -19.40
C SER A 489 -14.68 -10.16 -18.38
N ASN A 490 -14.48 -9.95 -17.07
CA ASN A 490 -15.29 -10.59 -16.04
C ASN A 490 -16.41 -9.63 -15.58
N PRO A 491 -17.70 -9.89 -15.87
CA PRO A 491 -18.80 -8.98 -15.57
C PRO A 491 -18.94 -8.57 -14.10
N GLU A 492 -18.54 -9.45 -13.17
CA GLU A 492 -18.62 -9.26 -11.72
C GLU A 492 -17.73 -8.12 -11.21
N TYR A 493 -16.52 -8.00 -11.79
CA TYR A 493 -15.51 -7.01 -11.42
C TYR A 493 -15.16 -6.06 -12.58
N ALA A 494 -15.98 -6.03 -13.63
CA ALA A 494 -15.68 -5.33 -14.88
C ALA A 494 -15.41 -3.83 -14.69
N ASP A 495 -16.02 -3.24 -13.66
CA ASP A 495 -15.92 -1.82 -13.36
C ASP A 495 -14.75 -1.42 -12.47
N LEU A 496 -13.90 -2.37 -12.03
CA LEU A 496 -12.60 -2.07 -11.41
C LEU A 496 -11.56 -1.51 -12.39
N THR A 497 -11.72 -1.78 -13.69
CA THR A 497 -10.73 -1.35 -14.69
C THR A 497 -10.51 0.15 -14.66
N THR A 498 -9.25 0.59 -14.71
CA THR A 498 -8.88 2.02 -14.69
C THR A 498 -9.17 2.75 -13.38
N GLN A 499 -9.70 2.11 -12.32
CA GLN A 499 -10.05 2.80 -11.06
C GLN A 499 -8.92 2.82 -10.01
N GLY A 500 -8.02 1.84 -10.02
CA GLY A 500 -6.97 1.72 -9.00
C GLY A 500 -5.93 2.83 -9.06
N PHE A 501 -5.33 3.17 -7.92
CA PHE A 501 -4.36 4.26 -7.77
C PHE A 501 -2.94 3.70 -7.60
N HIS A 502 -1.93 4.57 -7.50
CA HIS A 502 -0.59 4.18 -7.04
C HIS A 502 -0.50 3.88 -5.52
N SER A 503 -1.64 3.59 -4.88
CA SER A 503 -1.79 3.14 -3.49
C SER A 503 -3.18 2.51 -3.32
N MET A 504 -3.43 1.87 -2.17
CA MET A 504 -4.75 1.41 -1.74
C MET A 504 -4.80 1.41 -0.21
N SER A 505 -5.96 1.66 0.39
CA SER A 505 -6.16 1.70 1.86
C SER A 505 -7.08 0.58 2.33
N ALA A 506 -7.05 0.25 3.62
CA ALA A 506 -8.04 -0.61 4.28
C ALA A 506 -8.78 0.19 5.35
N ALA A 507 -10.11 0.20 5.35
CA ALA A 507 -10.93 0.98 6.28
C ALA A 507 -12.32 0.36 6.46
N ASP A 508 -12.91 0.50 7.64
CA ASP A 508 -14.32 0.17 7.94
C ASP A 508 -15.19 1.29 7.35
N VAL A 509 -15.55 1.19 6.06
CA VAL A 509 -16.24 2.25 5.34
C VAL A 509 -17.75 2.18 5.53
N ASP A 510 -18.32 0.98 5.71
CA ASP A 510 -19.77 0.78 5.84
C ASP A 510 -20.27 0.67 7.31
N GLY A 511 -19.36 0.39 8.25
CA GLY A 511 -19.65 0.33 9.68
C GLY A 511 -20.05 -1.05 10.22
N ASP A 512 -19.84 -2.15 9.50
CA ASP A 512 -20.04 -3.53 10.00
C ASP A 512 -18.98 -3.96 11.03
N GLY A 513 -17.82 -3.28 11.06
CA GLY A 513 -16.69 -3.57 11.96
C GLY A 513 -15.53 -4.32 11.31
N ARG A 514 -15.55 -4.54 10.00
CA ARG A 514 -14.46 -5.11 9.19
C ARG A 514 -13.71 -4.01 8.44
N GLN A 515 -12.93 -4.38 7.44
CA GLN A 515 -12.21 -3.41 6.62
C GLN A 515 -12.28 -3.77 5.15
N GLU A 516 -12.77 -2.83 4.37
CA GLU A 516 -12.91 -2.88 2.93
C GLU A 516 -11.64 -2.31 2.30
N ILE A 517 -11.32 -2.74 1.07
CA ILE A 517 -10.14 -2.26 0.36
C ILE A 517 -10.51 -1.10 -0.55
N VAL A 518 -10.20 0.12 -0.11
CA VAL A 518 -10.32 1.33 -0.91
C VAL A 518 -9.21 1.35 -1.96
N TYR A 519 -9.53 0.84 -3.14
CA TYR A 519 -8.66 0.68 -4.30
C TYR A 519 -8.76 1.92 -5.21
N GLY A 520 -8.40 3.09 -4.66
CA GLY A 520 -8.44 4.34 -5.39
C GLY A 520 -9.86 4.83 -5.67
N ALA A 521 -10.34 4.73 -6.91
CA ALA A 521 -11.67 5.15 -7.33
C ALA A 521 -12.76 4.05 -7.22
N ALA A 522 -12.42 2.89 -6.67
CA ALA A 522 -13.35 1.79 -6.36
C ALA A 522 -13.04 1.19 -4.98
N THR A 523 -13.99 0.45 -4.42
CA THR A 523 -13.85 -0.23 -3.11
C THR A 523 -14.28 -1.69 -3.23
N ILE A 524 -13.45 -2.59 -2.72
CA ILE A 524 -13.73 -4.04 -2.58
C ILE A 524 -14.21 -4.30 -1.16
N ASP A 525 -15.27 -5.08 -1.02
CA ASP A 525 -15.88 -5.44 0.26
C ASP A 525 -14.99 -6.41 1.08
N ASP A 526 -15.32 -6.64 2.36
CA ASP A 526 -14.54 -7.50 3.26
C ASP A 526 -14.38 -8.93 2.72
N ASP A 527 -15.42 -9.43 2.07
CA ASP A 527 -15.54 -10.78 1.53
C ASP A 527 -15.02 -10.93 0.08
N GLY A 528 -14.60 -9.82 -0.53
CA GLY A 528 -14.01 -9.76 -1.86
C GLY A 528 -14.95 -9.31 -2.98
N ASP A 529 -16.25 -9.09 -2.72
CA ASP A 529 -17.19 -8.54 -3.71
C ASP A 529 -16.86 -7.08 -4.09
N LEU A 530 -17.34 -6.62 -5.24
CA LEU A 530 -17.21 -5.21 -5.64
C LEU A 530 -18.29 -4.36 -4.95
N LEU A 531 -17.95 -3.77 -3.80
CA LEU A 531 -18.87 -2.88 -3.06
C LEU A 531 -19.34 -1.71 -3.95
N TYR A 532 -18.40 -1.01 -4.59
CA TYR A 532 -18.71 -0.07 -5.68
C TYR A 532 -17.48 0.30 -6.53
N SER A 533 -17.77 0.84 -7.72
CA SER A 533 -16.85 1.67 -8.51
C SER A 533 -17.46 3.05 -8.70
N SER A 534 -16.70 4.13 -8.46
CA SER A 534 -17.23 5.50 -8.63
C SER A 534 -17.26 5.93 -10.10
N PHE A 535 -18.37 6.57 -10.49
CA PHE A 535 -18.59 7.18 -11.80
C PHE A 535 -19.16 8.60 -11.64
N ALA A 536 -18.99 9.44 -12.66
CA ALA A 536 -19.68 10.73 -12.76
C ALA A 536 -19.84 11.18 -14.22
N GLU A 537 -20.75 12.12 -14.44
CA GLU A 537 -20.97 12.73 -15.75
C GLU A 537 -19.79 13.64 -16.14
N GLY A 538 -19.21 13.42 -17.33
CA GLY A 538 -18.16 14.28 -17.87
C GLY A 538 -18.68 15.71 -18.08
N PRO A 539 -18.00 16.75 -17.57
CA PRO A 539 -18.48 18.13 -17.66
C PRO A 539 -18.44 18.64 -19.11
N PRO A 540 -19.17 19.73 -19.45
CA PRO A 540 -19.24 20.26 -20.83
C PRO A 540 -17.90 20.62 -21.48
N GLN A 541 -16.86 20.86 -20.67
CA GLN A 541 -15.50 21.21 -21.10
C GLN A 541 -14.54 20.00 -21.18
N SER A 542 -15.06 18.78 -20.99
CA SER A 542 -14.31 17.52 -21.12
C SER A 542 -14.36 16.99 -22.55
N SER A 543 -13.54 15.97 -22.83
CA SER A 543 -13.63 15.15 -24.03
C SER A 543 -14.84 14.20 -24.04
N VAL A 544 -15.56 14.08 -22.92
CA VAL A 544 -16.66 13.13 -22.69
C VAL A 544 -17.92 13.80 -22.13
N PRO A 545 -18.37 14.94 -22.69
CA PRO A 545 -19.45 15.75 -22.11
C PRO A 545 -20.76 14.96 -22.07
N GLY A 546 -21.43 14.93 -20.91
CA GLY A 546 -22.70 14.23 -20.72
C GLY A 546 -22.59 12.70 -20.65
N GLN A 547 -21.39 12.13 -20.66
CA GLN A 547 -21.17 10.69 -20.54
C GLN A 547 -20.87 10.32 -19.08
N ASN A 548 -21.57 9.33 -18.54
CA ASN A 548 -21.23 8.78 -17.23
C ASN A 548 -19.97 7.90 -17.36
N VAL A 549 -18.84 8.41 -16.87
CA VAL A 549 -17.52 7.79 -16.99
C VAL A 549 -16.95 7.49 -15.60
N ARG A 550 -16.03 6.52 -15.54
CA ARG A 550 -15.25 6.22 -14.33
C ARG A 550 -14.54 7.50 -13.84
N LEU A 551 -14.38 7.68 -12.53
CA LEU A 551 -13.52 8.77 -12.03
C LEU A 551 -12.07 8.55 -12.46
N GLY A 552 -11.64 7.28 -12.48
CA GLY A 552 -10.38 6.85 -13.06
C GLY A 552 -9.18 7.01 -12.14
N HIS A 553 -8.04 6.50 -12.62
CA HIS A 553 -6.76 6.40 -11.94
C HIS A 553 -6.23 7.74 -11.40
N GLY A 554 -5.43 7.64 -10.34
CA GLY A 554 -4.89 8.78 -9.62
C GLY A 554 -3.65 8.49 -8.77
N ASP A 555 -3.06 9.58 -8.31
CA ASP A 555 -1.68 9.64 -7.83
C ASP A 555 -1.57 9.89 -6.30
N ALA A 556 -2.70 10.23 -5.65
CA ALA A 556 -2.81 10.37 -4.20
C ALA A 556 -4.20 9.99 -3.65
N LEU A 557 -4.24 9.34 -2.49
CA LEU A 557 -5.42 8.72 -1.86
C LEU A 557 -5.38 8.94 -0.33
N HIS A 558 -6.47 9.45 0.24
CA HIS A 558 -6.64 9.68 1.68
C HIS A 558 -8.01 9.17 2.10
N VAL A 559 -8.07 8.37 3.17
CA VAL A 559 -9.31 7.75 3.68
C VAL A 559 -9.38 7.99 5.19
N GLY A 560 -10.50 8.53 5.69
CA GLY A 560 -10.67 8.84 7.11
C GLY A 560 -11.91 9.71 7.39
N ASP A 561 -12.21 9.95 8.67
CA ASP A 561 -13.25 10.88 9.11
C ASP A 561 -12.71 12.31 8.95
N PHE A 562 -13.22 13.05 7.96
CA PHE A 562 -12.74 14.39 7.58
C PHE A 562 -13.78 15.49 7.84
N ASP A 563 -15.08 15.26 7.60
CA ASP A 563 -16.16 16.09 8.16
C ASP A 563 -16.78 15.43 9.40
N PRO A 564 -16.38 15.82 10.63
CA PRO A 564 -17.01 15.30 11.86
C PRO A 564 -18.46 15.79 12.04
N GLY A 565 -19.03 16.51 11.08
CA GLY A 565 -20.47 16.75 10.94
C GLY A 565 -21.22 15.66 10.16
N ARG A 566 -20.53 14.84 9.37
CA ARG A 566 -21.06 13.68 8.63
C ARG A 566 -20.86 12.39 9.44
N PRO A 567 -21.77 11.41 9.34
CA PRO A 567 -21.54 10.03 9.79
C PRO A 567 -20.87 9.22 8.67
N GLY A 568 -19.87 8.41 9.02
CA GLY A 568 -19.08 7.59 8.09
C GLY A 568 -17.65 8.10 7.95
N LEU A 569 -16.94 7.58 6.95
CA LEU A 569 -15.63 8.07 6.51
C LEU A 569 -15.77 8.75 5.14
N GLU A 570 -14.78 9.56 4.79
CA GLU A 570 -14.63 10.15 3.47
C GLU A 570 -13.35 9.67 2.76
N ILE A 571 -13.35 9.78 1.43
CA ILE A 571 -12.20 9.49 0.56
C ILE A 571 -11.86 10.75 -0.25
N TRP A 572 -10.66 11.31 -0.07
CA TRP A 572 -10.13 12.37 -0.93
C TRP A 572 -9.14 11.80 -1.96
N THR A 573 -9.48 11.98 -3.23
CA THR A 573 -8.67 11.53 -4.37
C THR A 573 -8.39 12.65 -5.36
N VAL A 574 -7.29 12.48 -6.09
CA VAL A 574 -6.91 13.29 -7.26
C VAL A 574 -6.67 12.38 -8.46
N HIS A 575 -6.93 12.86 -9.68
CA HIS A 575 -7.06 12.01 -10.88
C HIS A 575 -6.15 12.45 -12.04
N GLU A 576 -5.54 11.48 -12.74
CA GLU A 576 -4.60 11.72 -13.85
C GLU A 576 -5.31 11.93 -15.21
N GLY A 577 -6.56 11.46 -15.37
CA GLY A 577 -7.22 11.31 -16.67
C GLY A 577 -7.49 12.61 -17.46
N GLY A 578 -7.21 13.77 -16.87
CA GLY A 578 -7.20 15.06 -17.55
C GLY A 578 -8.55 15.41 -18.19
N THR A 579 -8.56 15.71 -19.49
CA THR A 579 -9.82 16.03 -20.19
C THR A 579 -10.77 14.84 -20.35
N TRP A 580 -10.34 13.61 -20.01
CA TRP A 580 -11.17 12.41 -20.06
C TRP A 580 -11.71 11.98 -18.68
N ALA A 581 -11.23 12.61 -17.60
CA ALA A 581 -11.78 12.41 -16.26
C ALA A 581 -12.92 13.43 -15.97
N PRO A 582 -13.96 13.04 -15.22
CA PRO A 582 -15.03 13.96 -14.83
C PRO A 582 -14.56 14.97 -13.76
N TYR A 583 -13.57 14.59 -12.94
CA TYR A 583 -12.92 15.43 -11.93
C TYR A 583 -11.40 15.34 -12.02
N GLY A 584 -10.72 16.41 -11.62
CA GLY A 584 -9.29 16.39 -11.25
C GLY A 584 -9.10 16.04 -9.76
N TRP A 585 -10.08 16.34 -8.91
CA TRP A 585 -10.12 15.94 -7.49
C TRP A 585 -11.56 15.76 -7.01
N ALA A 586 -11.75 14.87 -6.03
CA ALA A 586 -13.05 14.61 -5.42
C ALA A 586 -12.92 14.20 -3.94
N LEU A 587 -13.83 14.72 -3.10
CA LEU A 587 -14.19 14.14 -1.82
C LEU A 587 -15.41 13.24 -2.03
N ARG A 588 -15.34 12.00 -1.58
CA ARG A 588 -16.40 11.00 -1.69
C ARG A 588 -16.81 10.48 -0.33
N ASP A 589 -18.07 10.09 -0.22
CA ASP A 589 -18.55 9.21 0.85
C ASP A 589 -17.89 7.83 0.71
N ALA A 590 -17.29 7.32 1.78
CA ALA A 590 -16.48 6.10 1.69
C ALA A 590 -17.32 4.82 1.52
N ALA A 591 -18.54 4.77 2.06
CA ALA A 591 -19.43 3.61 1.99
C ALA A 591 -20.08 3.43 0.59
N THR A 592 -20.37 4.55 -0.07
CA THR A 592 -21.17 4.57 -1.32
C THR A 592 -20.41 5.00 -2.56
N GLY A 593 -19.26 5.66 -2.40
CA GLY A 593 -18.50 6.24 -3.49
C GLY A 593 -19.14 7.46 -4.14
N GLU A 594 -20.24 8.00 -3.56
CA GLU A 594 -20.91 9.22 -4.03
C GLU A 594 -19.98 10.43 -3.84
N VAL A 595 -19.85 11.27 -4.86
CA VAL A 595 -19.05 12.50 -4.79
C VAL A 595 -19.80 13.57 -3.99
N ILE A 596 -19.27 13.89 -2.81
CA ILE A 596 -19.77 14.95 -1.93
C ILE A 596 -19.47 16.32 -2.56
N HIS A 597 -18.21 16.51 -2.97
CA HIS A 597 -17.78 17.65 -3.77
C HIS A 597 -16.51 17.31 -4.56
N GLY A 598 -16.24 18.07 -5.62
CA GLY A 598 -15.06 17.87 -6.46
C GLY A 598 -14.94 18.97 -7.50
N GLY A 599 -13.83 19.01 -8.23
CA GLY A 599 -13.59 19.99 -9.28
C GLY A 599 -12.91 19.39 -10.51
N TYR A 600 -13.27 19.89 -11.68
CA TYR A 600 -12.66 19.52 -12.95
C TYR A 600 -11.42 20.39 -13.24
N SER A 601 -10.31 19.75 -13.59
CA SER A 601 -9.03 20.41 -13.90
C SER A 601 -8.68 20.40 -15.40
N GLY A 602 -9.27 19.48 -16.18
CA GLY A 602 -8.90 19.21 -17.57
C GLY A 602 -7.45 18.79 -17.79
N ARG A 603 -6.72 18.42 -16.74
CA ARG A 603 -5.30 18.03 -16.76
C ARG A 603 -5.00 17.03 -15.65
N ASP A 604 -3.87 16.35 -15.76
CA ASP A 604 -3.32 15.55 -14.67
C ASP A 604 -3.23 16.39 -13.38
N THR A 605 -3.76 15.83 -12.28
CA THR A 605 -3.74 16.41 -10.94
C THR A 605 -2.93 15.47 -10.02
N GLY A 606 -1.62 15.35 -10.25
CA GLY A 606 -0.78 14.33 -9.61
C GLY A 606 -0.51 14.46 -8.10
N ARG A 607 -1.18 15.33 -7.34
CA ARG A 607 -1.03 15.43 -5.87
C ARG A 607 -2.28 15.95 -5.16
N GLY A 608 -2.58 15.37 -4.01
CA GLY A 608 -3.53 15.89 -3.02
C GLY A 608 -3.05 15.67 -1.59
N MET A 609 -3.75 16.25 -0.62
CA MET A 609 -3.50 16.07 0.81
C MET A 609 -4.77 16.41 1.61
N VAL A 610 -4.90 15.83 2.81
CA VAL A 610 -5.97 16.14 3.78
C VAL A 610 -5.41 16.33 5.18
N GLY A 611 -5.89 17.35 5.89
CA GLY A 611 -5.60 17.58 7.30
C GLY A 611 -6.18 18.90 7.82
N ASP A 612 -6.58 18.93 9.09
CA ASP A 612 -6.83 20.18 9.82
C ASP A 612 -5.54 21.01 9.83
N VAL A 613 -5.50 22.07 9.04
CA VAL A 613 -4.39 23.04 8.94
C VAL A 613 -4.83 24.44 9.37
N ASP A 614 -6.14 24.69 9.49
CA ASP A 614 -6.70 25.91 10.05
C ASP A 614 -7.69 25.62 11.20
N PRO A 615 -7.27 25.65 12.47
CA PRO A 615 -8.12 25.29 13.62
C PRO A 615 -9.27 26.27 13.89
N ALA A 616 -9.44 27.31 13.05
CA ALA A 616 -10.62 28.16 13.02
C ALA A 616 -11.77 27.59 12.18
N ILE A 617 -11.51 26.56 11.38
CA ILE A 617 -12.44 25.84 10.50
C ILE A 617 -12.70 24.47 11.14
N ARG A 618 -13.92 23.94 10.95
CA ARG A 618 -14.32 22.65 11.52
C ARG A 618 -14.19 21.53 10.49
N GLY A 619 -13.51 20.46 10.89
CA GLY A 619 -13.16 19.34 10.01
C GLY A 619 -11.73 19.46 9.52
N MET A 620 -11.31 18.51 8.68
CA MET A 620 -10.00 18.57 8.01
C MET A 620 -10.13 19.24 6.66
N GLU A 621 -9.25 20.19 6.35
CA GLU A 621 -9.17 20.74 5.00
C GLU A 621 -8.63 19.70 4.01
N ALA A 622 -9.05 19.79 2.76
CA ALA A 622 -8.56 18.98 1.65
C ALA A 622 -8.03 19.90 0.54
N TRP A 623 -6.94 19.50 -0.13
CA TRP A 623 -6.38 20.28 -1.24
C TRP A 623 -5.67 19.43 -2.29
N SER A 624 -5.40 20.05 -3.43
CA SER A 624 -4.74 19.44 -4.59
C SER A 624 -3.72 20.38 -5.22
N SER A 625 -2.59 19.84 -5.66
CA SER A 625 -1.59 20.62 -6.41
C SER A 625 -2.01 20.73 -7.87
N VAL A 626 -2.63 21.85 -8.22
CA VAL A 626 -2.84 22.27 -9.61
C VAL A 626 -2.01 23.54 -9.81
N PRO A 627 -1.23 23.68 -10.90
CA PRO A 627 -0.57 24.94 -11.22
C PRO A 627 -1.59 26.08 -11.21
N PRO A 628 -1.29 27.26 -10.62
CA PRO A 628 -2.25 28.36 -10.49
C PRO A 628 -2.63 28.93 -11.86
N ASP A 629 -3.64 28.34 -12.45
CA ASP A 629 -4.33 28.77 -13.66
C ASP A 629 -5.50 29.65 -13.24
N GLU A 630 -5.64 30.82 -13.85
CA GLU A 630 -6.73 31.74 -13.51
C GLU A 630 -8.11 31.11 -13.75
N GLY A 631 -8.22 30.20 -14.73
CA GLY A 631 -9.47 29.53 -15.11
C GLY A 631 -9.90 28.34 -14.25
N ILE A 632 -9.04 27.79 -13.39
CA ILE A 632 -9.36 26.64 -12.52
C ILE A 632 -9.47 27.11 -11.08
N GLN A 633 -10.63 26.90 -10.46
CA GLN A 633 -10.80 27.08 -9.01
C GLN A 633 -10.29 25.83 -8.28
N ALA A 634 -8.97 25.66 -8.25
CA ALA A 634 -8.29 24.70 -7.40
C ALA A 634 -7.83 25.39 -6.09
N GLY A 635 -7.32 24.59 -5.15
CA GLY A 635 -6.73 25.09 -3.91
C GLY A 635 -7.20 24.33 -2.68
N LEU A 636 -7.45 25.08 -1.60
CA LEU A 636 -7.84 24.59 -0.28
C LEU A 636 -9.37 24.60 -0.13
N TRP A 637 -9.91 23.52 0.43
CA TRP A 637 -11.34 23.29 0.65
C TRP A 637 -11.59 22.89 2.10
N SER A 638 -12.71 23.32 2.68
CA SER A 638 -13.20 22.68 3.91
C SER A 638 -13.74 21.28 3.58
N ALA A 639 -13.85 20.41 4.58
CA ALA A 639 -14.45 19.07 4.44
C ALA A 639 -15.90 19.09 3.89
N ARG A 640 -16.54 20.26 3.82
CA ARG A 640 -17.91 20.47 3.29
C ARG A 640 -17.94 21.02 1.87
N GLY A 641 -16.78 21.14 1.21
CA GLY A 641 -16.68 21.65 -0.15
C GLY A 641 -16.76 23.17 -0.30
N GLU A 642 -16.59 23.93 0.79
CA GLU A 642 -16.44 25.38 0.69
C GLU A 642 -15.01 25.69 0.22
N HIS A 643 -14.88 26.48 -0.86
CA HIS A 643 -13.57 26.92 -1.33
C HIS A 643 -13.01 28.00 -0.39
N LEU A 644 -11.81 27.76 0.16
CA LEU A 644 -11.21 28.59 1.19
C LEU A 644 -10.14 29.53 0.61
N ASP A 645 -9.20 28.98 -0.16
CA ASP A 645 -8.09 29.72 -0.76
C ASP A 645 -7.60 29.01 -2.03
N ARG A 646 -6.90 29.73 -2.92
CA ARG A 646 -6.10 29.15 -4.01
C ARG A 646 -4.70 28.74 -3.53
N VAL A 647 -4.18 29.36 -2.46
CA VAL A 647 -2.88 28.98 -1.87
C VAL A 647 -3.07 27.75 -0.99
N THR A 648 -2.18 26.77 -1.10
CA THR A 648 -2.25 25.51 -0.35
C THR A 648 -0.98 25.26 0.49
N PRO A 649 -1.07 24.45 1.55
CA PRO A 649 0.09 23.82 2.17
C PRO A 649 0.81 22.83 1.22
N GLY A 650 1.87 22.19 1.72
CA GLY A 650 2.55 21.08 1.04
C GLY A 650 1.64 19.90 0.71
N THR A 651 1.98 19.11 -0.30
CA THR A 651 1.14 18.02 -0.87
C THR A 651 1.87 16.68 -0.95
N ASN A 652 2.57 16.32 0.14
CA ASN A 652 3.44 15.14 0.18
C ASN A 652 3.05 14.16 1.28
N MET A 653 3.38 14.48 2.54
CA MET A 653 3.05 13.63 3.69
C MET A 653 2.55 14.51 4.82
N SER A 654 1.42 14.16 5.44
CA SER A 654 1.01 14.75 6.71
C SER A 654 1.86 14.19 7.85
N ILE A 655 2.02 14.98 8.92
CA ILE A 655 2.60 14.54 10.18
C ILE A 655 1.92 15.26 11.36
N ARG A 656 1.61 14.52 12.41
CA ARG A 656 1.06 14.98 13.68
C ARG A 656 2.22 15.29 14.63
N TRP A 657 2.79 16.47 14.47
CA TRP A 657 4.02 16.89 15.14
C TRP A 657 3.79 17.88 16.28
N ALA A 658 2.81 18.78 16.12
CA ALA A 658 2.48 19.84 17.06
C ALA A 658 1.82 19.33 18.35
N ALA A 659 1.92 20.13 19.40
CA ALA A 659 1.23 19.85 20.66
C ALA A 659 -0.31 20.02 20.61
N ASP A 660 -0.86 20.69 19.59
CA ASP A 660 -2.25 21.13 19.54
C ASP A 660 -3.19 20.25 18.69
N MET A 661 -2.69 19.15 18.12
CA MET A 661 -3.39 18.23 17.19
C MET A 661 -3.71 18.79 15.78
N THR A 662 -3.20 19.97 15.42
CA THR A 662 -3.20 20.41 14.01
C THR A 662 -2.26 19.53 13.16
N THR A 663 -2.47 19.55 11.84
CA THR A 663 -1.66 18.84 10.84
C THR A 663 -0.47 19.69 10.40
N GLN A 664 0.72 19.09 10.38
CA GLN A 664 1.90 19.65 9.72
C GLN A 664 2.23 18.82 8.48
N LEU A 665 3.03 19.38 7.57
CA LEU A 665 3.36 18.76 6.29
C LEU A 665 4.87 18.53 6.18
N VAL A 666 5.27 17.33 5.76
CA VAL A 666 6.67 17.00 5.45
C VAL A 666 6.98 17.37 4.01
N ASN A 667 7.92 18.30 3.81
CA ASN A 667 8.32 18.76 2.49
C ASN A 667 9.80 18.43 2.18
N GLY A 668 10.15 18.49 0.89
CA GLY A 668 11.51 18.34 0.37
C GLY A 668 11.65 17.24 -0.68
N THR A 669 12.41 17.51 -1.74
CA THR A 669 12.73 16.54 -2.81
C THR A 669 14.23 16.32 -2.95
N ALA A 670 14.64 15.10 -3.31
CA ALA A 670 16.02 14.76 -3.64
C ALA A 670 16.14 14.47 -5.15
N THR A 671 16.29 15.52 -5.96
CA THR A 671 16.42 15.42 -7.42
C THR A 671 17.87 15.67 -7.87
N THR A 672 18.10 16.27 -9.04
CA THR A 672 19.39 16.91 -9.36
C THR A 672 19.70 18.05 -8.38
N GLU A 673 18.67 18.67 -7.81
CA GLU A 673 18.76 19.61 -6.71
C GLU A 673 18.30 18.91 -5.42
N LEU A 674 19.15 18.98 -4.39
CA LEU A 674 18.91 18.33 -3.10
C LEU A 674 18.33 19.34 -2.11
N GLN A 675 17.08 19.12 -1.71
CA GLN A 675 16.42 19.92 -0.68
C GLN A 675 16.58 19.24 0.69
N THR A 676 16.84 20.04 1.73
CA THR A 676 16.79 19.54 3.10
C THR A 676 15.32 19.37 3.50
N PRO A 677 14.91 18.23 4.07
CA PRO A 677 13.51 18.02 4.44
C PRO A 677 13.07 18.98 5.55
N THR A 678 11.81 19.41 5.50
CA THR A 678 11.19 20.26 6.53
C THR A 678 9.90 19.63 7.06
N ILE A 679 9.52 19.99 8.29
CA ILE A 679 8.14 19.90 8.76
C ILE A 679 7.63 21.33 8.83
N ASP A 680 6.57 21.63 8.09
CA ASP A 680 5.98 22.95 7.98
C ASP A 680 4.55 22.95 8.56
N ASP A 681 4.31 23.90 9.46
CA ASP A 681 3.01 24.22 10.04
C ASP A 681 2.39 25.38 9.26
N TRP A 682 1.11 25.25 8.86
CA TRP A 682 0.47 26.23 7.98
C TRP A 682 0.35 27.64 8.61
N LYS A 683 0.25 27.74 9.94
CA LYS A 683 0.12 29.01 10.66
C LYS A 683 1.42 29.48 11.30
N ARG A 684 2.31 28.56 11.68
CA ARG A 684 3.57 28.84 12.40
C ARG A 684 4.82 28.80 11.51
N GLY A 685 4.73 28.29 10.28
CA GLY A 685 5.85 28.10 9.36
C GLY A 685 6.67 26.85 9.69
N THR A 686 7.93 26.80 9.25
CA THR A 686 8.81 25.64 9.48
C THR A 686 9.07 25.39 10.97
N VAL A 687 8.61 24.24 11.47
CA VAL A 687 8.80 23.78 12.87
C VAL A 687 9.94 22.78 13.02
N LEU A 688 10.43 22.18 11.92
CA LEU A 688 11.66 21.40 11.87
C LEU A 688 12.38 21.59 10.52
N THR A 689 13.69 21.80 10.56
CA THR A 689 14.59 21.64 9.40
C THR A 689 15.49 20.43 9.65
N ALA A 690 15.39 19.40 8.81
CA ALA A 690 16.02 18.11 9.03
C ALA A 690 17.49 18.08 8.51
N GLU A 691 18.34 18.96 9.04
CA GLU A 691 19.71 19.18 8.54
C GLU A 691 20.56 17.90 8.36
N GLY A 692 21.17 17.74 7.19
CA GLY A 692 22.01 16.58 6.86
C GLY A 692 21.24 15.30 6.54
N THR A 693 19.94 15.39 6.31
CA THR A 693 19.08 14.30 5.82
C THR A 693 18.53 14.62 4.44
N LEU A 694 17.93 13.63 3.78
CA LEU A 694 17.28 13.75 2.48
C LEU A 694 16.01 12.89 2.44
N THR A 695 15.06 13.27 1.59
CA THR A 695 13.92 12.43 1.21
C THR A 695 14.30 11.44 0.09
N ASN A 696 13.33 10.57 -0.23
CA ASN A 696 13.44 9.46 -1.17
C ASN A 696 12.61 9.72 -2.44
N ASN A 697 12.71 8.80 -3.41
CA ASN A 697 11.79 8.70 -4.55
C ASN A 697 11.71 9.96 -5.42
N TRP A 698 12.86 10.62 -5.62
CA TRP A 698 13.05 11.75 -6.54
C TRP A 698 12.12 12.95 -6.24
N THR A 699 11.20 13.24 -7.16
CA THR A 699 10.18 14.31 -7.04
C THR A 699 9.00 13.91 -6.18
N LYS A 700 8.79 12.61 -5.87
CA LYS A 700 7.77 12.23 -4.87
C LYS A 700 8.18 12.76 -3.50
N GLY A 701 9.46 12.65 -3.15
CA GLY A 701 10.02 13.33 -1.97
C GLY A 701 9.59 12.68 -0.65
N ASN A 702 9.39 11.36 -0.65
CA ASN A 702 8.84 10.67 0.51
C ASN A 702 9.87 10.62 1.66
N PRO A 703 9.42 10.72 2.93
CA PRO A 703 10.21 10.21 4.04
C PRO A 703 10.38 8.67 3.92
N GLY A 704 11.25 8.08 4.75
CA GLY A 704 11.31 6.61 4.86
C GLY A 704 10.05 6.06 5.55
N LEU A 705 9.59 6.74 6.60
CA LEU A 705 8.33 6.47 7.31
C LEU A 705 7.90 7.74 8.09
N VAL A 706 6.59 7.90 8.31
CA VAL A 706 6.03 8.77 9.35
C VAL A 706 5.08 7.93 10.21
N ALA A 707 5.37 7.75 11.49
CA ALA A 707 4.53 6.94 12.38
C ALA A 707 4.81 7.23 13.87
N ASP A 708 3.83 7.00 14.74
CA ASP A 708 4.02 6.82 16.20
C ASP A 708 4.78 5.49 16.44
N VAL A 709 6.11 5.54 16.42
CA VAL A 709 6.94 4.35 16.66
C VAL A 709 7.38 4.26 18.12
N PHE A 710 7.30 5.35 18.89
CA PHE A 710 7.43 5.40 20.34
C PHE A 710 6.93 6.75 20.86
N GLY A 711 7.09 7.02 22.15
CA GLY A 711 6.66 8.29 22.72
C GLY A 711 5.16 8.36 22.93
N ASP A 712 4.59 9.56 22.86
CA ASP A 712 3.14 9.78 22.93
C ASP A 712 2.52 9.69 21.52
N TRP A 713 1.24 10.02 21.36
CA TRP A 713 0.48 9.86 20.11
C TRP A 713 1.01 10.59 18.87
N ARG A 714 2.06 11.40 19.00
CA ARG A 714 2.64 12.16 17.90
C ARG A 714 3.56 11.29 17.07
N GLU A 715 3.70 11.67 15.82
CA GLU A 715 4.42 10.87 14.85
C GLU A 715 5.89 11.25 14.78
N GLU A 716 6.77 10.26 14.77
CA GLU A 716 8.16 10.42 14.40
C GLU A 716 8.31 10.60 12.89
N LEU A 717 9.29 11.42 12.49
CA LEU A 717 9.76 11.52 11.11
C LEU A 717 11.03 10.68 10.92
N LEU A 718 10.98 9.68 10.03
CA LEU A 718 12.12 8.85 9.67
C LEU A 718 12.63 9.23 8.27
N VAL A 719 13.87 9.74 8.20
CA VAL A 719 14.52 10.18 6.94
C VAL A 719 15.97 9.73 6.89
N ARG A 720 16.48 9.33 5.72
CA ARG A 720 17.87 8.89 5.56
C ARG A 720 18.86 10.05 5.78
N THR A 721 20.03 9.77 6.32
CA THR A 721 21.14 10.73 6.27
C THR A 721 21.59 10.96 4.83
N ALA A 722 22.09 12.15 4.52
CA ALA A 722 22.62 12.47 3.20
C ALA A 722 23.81 11.56 2.80
N GLY A 723 24.54 11.03 3.80
CA GLY A 723 25.61 10.04 3.60
C GLY A 723 25.13 8.60 3.36
N GLY A 724 23.85 8.29 3.56
CA GLY A 724 23.28 6.95 3.36
C GLY A 724 23.75 5.87 4.35
N ASP A 725 24.34 6.28 5.48
CA ASP A 725 24.89 5.40 6.53
C ASP A 725 23.93 5.20 7.72
N ALA A 726 22.82 5.93 7.75
CA ALA A 726 21.86 5.91 8.84
C ALA A 726 20.46 6.36 8.38
N VAL A 727 19.44 5.97 9.13
CA VAL A 727 18.15 6.67 9.17
C VAL A 727 18.11 7.51 10.44
N ARG A 728 17.66 8.76 10.31
CA ARG A 728 17.41 9.64 11.42
C ARG A 728 15.94 9.63 11.78
N ILE A 729 15.65 9.32 13.03
CA ILE A 729 14.33 9.31 13.62
C ILE A 729 14.19 10.57 14.48
N TYR A 730 13.33 11.50 14.06
CA TYR A 730 13.06 12.76 14.76
C TYR A 730 11.83 12.64 15.67
N LEU A 731 11.94 13.15 16.89
CA LEU A 731 10.88 13.16 17.92
C LEU A 731 10.42 14.60 18.19
N SER A 732 9.11 14.84 18.30
CA SER A 732 8.58 16.13 18.74
C SER A 732 8.81 16.33 20.24
N THR A 733 9.43 17.46 20.60
CA THR A 733 9.71 17.83 22.00
C THR A 733 8.85 18.99 22.52
N GLU A 734 7.79 19.36 21.79
CA GLU A 734 6.76 20.27 22.31
C GLU A 734 5.98 19.55 23.43
N VAL A 735 5.56 20.26 24.48
CA VAL A 735 4.79 19.65 25.58
C VAL A 735 3.29 19.77 25.26
N THR A 736 2.61 18.65 25.05
CA THR A 736 1.15 18.64 24.86
C THR A 736 0.40 18.29 26.13
N GLY A 737 -0.66 19.04 26.43
CA GLY A 737 -1.68 18.72 27.43
C GLY A 737 -2.82 17.84 26.90
N ARG A 738 -2.62 17.21 25.73
CA ARG A 738 -3.56 16.25 25.15
C ARG A 738 -3.10 14.82 25.38
N LYS A 739 -4.04 13.95 25.76
CA LYS A 739 -3.80 12.53 26.04
C LYS A 739 -4.54 11.66 25.04
N MET A 740 -3.81 10.91 24.23
CA MET A 740 -4.37 9.94 23.30
C MET A 740 -3.61 8.62 23.48
N TYR A 741 -4.24 7.50 23.12
CA TYR A 741 -3.53 6.22 23.03
C TYR A 741 -2.56 6.24 21.85
N THR A 742 -1.56 5.35 21.85
CA THR A 742 -0.65 5.22 20.72
C THR A 742 -1.44 4.90 19.45
N LEU A 743 -1.18 5.62 18.35
CA LEU A 743 -1.94 5.48 17.11
C LEU A 743 -1.78 4.09 16.50
N MET A 744 -0.69 3.38 16.83
CA MET A 744 -0.48 1.97 16.47
C MET A 744 -1.45 0.99 17.15
N HIS A 745 -2.31 1.45 18.06
CA HIS A 745 -3.46 0.70 18.58
C HIS A 745 -4.81 1.12 17.96
N ASP A 746 -4.80 1.95 16.92
CA ASP A 746 -5.91 2.08 15.96
C ASP A 746 -5.67 1.13 14.77
N PRO A 747 -6.63 0.28 14.39
CA PRO A 747 -6.40 -0.74 13.37
C PRO A 747 -6.24 -0.19 11.96
N GLN A 748 -6.94 0.90 11.62
CA GLN A 748 -6.79 1.55 10.32
C GLN A 748 -5.43 2.23 10.24
N TYR A 749 -5.05 3.01 11.25
CA TYR A 749 -3.73 3.66 11.28
C TYR A 749 -2.58 2.64 11.23
N ARG A 750 -2.67 1.53 11.99
CA ARG A 750 -1.62 0.50 12.01
C ARG A 750 -1.51 -0.25 10.67
N ALA A 751 -2.63 -0.50 9.99
CA ALA A 751 -2.65 -1.05 8.64
C ALA A 751 -2.09 -0.04 7.62
N ASP A 752 -2.44 1.23 7.76
CA ASP A 752 -1.95 2.35 6.95
C ASP A 752 -0.43 2.52 7.07
N VAL A 753 0.14 2.41 8.27
CA VAL A 753 1.60 2.39 8.49
C VAL A 753 2.27 1.21 7.78
N ALA A 754 1.62 0.03 7.71
CA ALA A 754 2.16 -1.11 6.97
C ALA A 754 2.16 -0.91 5.44
N ARG A 755 1.18 -0.18 4.88
CA ARG A 755 1.13 0.17 3.45
C ARG A 755 1.90 1.43 3.06
N GLN A 756 2.53 2.18 3.99
CA GLN A 756 3.25 3.41 3.63
C GLN A 756 4.34 3.19 2.59
N GLN A 757 4.98 2.01 2.56
CA GLN A 757 5.99 1.67 1.55
C GLN A 757 5.42 1.32 0.15
N THR A 758 4.09 1.20 0.02
CA THR A 758 3.45 0.70 -1.19
C THR A 758 3.43 1.73 -2.32
N ALA A 759 4.15 1.43 -3.41
CA ALA A 759 4.24 2.19 -4.65
C ALA A 759 4.49 3.71 -4.47
N TYR A 760 3.46 4.56 -4.47
CA TYR A 760 3.61 5.97 -4.12
C TYR A 760 3.05 6.20 -2.72
N ASN A 761 3.96 6.32 -1.75
CA ASN A 761 3.69 6.41 -0.32
C ASN A 761 2.63 7.48 -0.02
N GLN A 762 1.58 7.09 0.71
CA GLN A 762 0.49 7.97 1.18
C GLN A 762 0.50 8.01 2.72
N PRO A 763 0.03 9.11 3.35
CA PRO A 763 -0.09 9.19 4.80
C PRO A 763 -1.06 8.15 5.39
N ALA A 764 -0.97 8.01 6.72
CA ALA A 764 -1.81 7.14 7.53
C ALA A 764 -2.84 7.97 8.30
N TYR A 765 -4.07 7.45 8.39
CA TYR A 765 -5.15 8.07 9.16
C TYR A 765 -5.76 7.04 10.13
N PRO A 766 -6.13 7.44 11.35
CA PRO A 766 -6.91 6.58 12.23
C PRO A 766 -8.37 6.48 11.75
N GLY A 767 -9.07 5.43 12.20
CA GLY A 767 -10.50 5.19 11.89
C GLY A 767 -11.48 6.15 12.61
N PHE A 768 -11.04 7.34 12.99
CA PHE A 768 -11.83 8.34 13.71
C PHE A 768 -11.28 9.76 13.47
N TYR A 769 -12.12 10.79 13.65
CA TYR A 769 -11.71 12.18 13.45
C TYR A 769 -10.51 12.59 14.31
N PHE A 770 -9.42 13.05 13.68
CA PHE A 770 -8.16 13.38 14.37
C PHE A 770 -7.63 14.78 14.06
N GLY A 771 -8.43 15.80 14.37
CA GLY A 771 -8.10 17.23 14.30
C GLY A 771 -7.99 17.92 15.67
N SER A 772 -7.66 19.21 15.67
CA SER A 772 -7.49 20.03 16.88
C SER A 772 -8.80 20.32 17.62
N ASP A 773 -9.94 20.39 16.91
CA ASP A 773 -11.30 20.57 17.45
C ASP A 773 -12.01 19.26 17.82
N ILE A 774 -11.26 18.15 17.91
CA ILE A 774 -11.76 16.80 18.22
C ILE A 774 -12.75 16.73 19.40
N ASP A 775 -13.90 16.10 19.16
CA ASP A 775 -14.81 15.67 20.21
C ASP A 775 -14.31 14.34 20.80
N TRP A 776 -13.65 14.43 21.95
CA TRP A 776 -13.15 13.26 22.68
C TRP A 776 -14.22 12.22 23.02
N SER A 777 -15.51 12.57 23.02
CA SER A 777 -16.60 11.60 23.24
C SER A 777 -16.88 10.69 22.03
N ARG A 778 -16.41 11.08 20.83
CA ARG A 778 -16.48 10.28 19.60
C ARG A 778 -15.25 9.41 19.36
N VAL A 779 -14.16 9.64 20.07
CA VAL A 779 -12.94 8.80 19.95
C VAL A 779 -13.24 7.41 20.51
N PRO A 780 -13.00 6.33 19.75
CA PRO A 780 -13.21 4.97 20.23
C PRO A 780 -12.39 4.66 21.49
N VAL A 781 -12.96 3.88 22.41
CA VAL A 781 -12.18 3.19 23.44
C VAL A 781 -11.66 1.90 22.81
N PRO A 782 -10.33 1.74 22.58
CA PRO A 782 -9.81 0.59 21.86
C PRO A 782 -10.20 -0.73 22.53
N ARG A 783 -10.83 -1.62 21.76
CA ARG A 783 -11.06 -3.01 22.16
C ARG A 783 -10.01 -3.86 21.46
N ILE A 784 -8.84 -3.98 22.09
CA ILE A 784 -7.71 -4.72 21.52
C ILE A 784 -7.51 -6.06 22.23
N SER A 785 -7.04 -7.04 21.47
CA SER A 785 -6.52 -8.32 21.97
C SER A 785 -5.04 -8.38 21.63
N THR A 786 -4.16 -8.54 22.62
CA THR A 786 -2.71 -8.71 22.37
C THR A 786 -2.29 -10.14 22.69
N PRO A 787 -1.33 -10.76 21.98
CA PRO A 787 -0.94 -12.18 22.20
C PRO A 787 -0.34 -12.51 23.58
N LYS A 788 -0.16 -11.52 24.46
CA LYS A 788 0.34 -11.68 25.84
C LYS A 788 -0.67 -11.24 26.93
N GLY A 789 -1.94 -11.03 26.56
CA GLY A 789 -3.06 -10.65 27.46
C GLY A 789 -3.83 -11.82 28.04
#